data_AF-A0A2E8D992-F1
#
_entry.id   AF-A0A2E8D992-F1
#
_cell.length_a   1.000
_cell.length_b   1.000
_cell.length_c   1.000
_cell.angle_alpha   90.00
_cell.angle_beta   90.00
_cell.angle_gamma   90.00
#
_symmetry.space_group_name_H-M   'P 1'
#
loop_
_entity.id
_entity.type
_entity.pdbx_description
1 polymer ?
#
loop_
_entity_poly.entity_id
_entity_poly.type
_entity_poly.pdbx_seq_one_letter_code
_entity_poly.pdbx_strand_id
1 'polypeptide(L)'
;MTPYLIKAGTQACKVPESNAGATHMFSVARPNRPGRVAAFLFAVMLVGGDPQAAVVTMKSGMQFEGKIAEMRSLNENPLNPGSGEGGKPIIIIDDGLRRTFVRELEAANIGESPPVAEEKIKIRQQIADSGQRVVTVGPILRVTRFNEFGRRTFSMQGPRGQIDIIQAITEITPKYVRVQGHRASGLVWDMRIATSSVPRDILTSVIRREIDSENPDDRLRIVRLYIQAERYSDALLELDQAIKDFPDLKHLSDQADRLRQLLAQTLLREIELRRDAGQHQRVVALLNGFPEKGIAGVTLETVRDTLGEYQKREQQYEQILELLSATIEQIADEATRERLKPIYEEIQAELSVHTLVRMADFLRLSDDSSLKPDQKVSLAISGWLLGSGEAIDNLAVASSFVEVRNEVRNYLQATRTHERDESLERMRGLEGGTPSYVAKLIANMKPPIETQASETGVSGLYELTVPGLADQAAFSYYVQLPPEYSPYRRYPCIVTLNGAGSSPQQQIDWWAGGYNEETSTRHGQAARRGFIVVAPKWQKPHQREYEFSLREHASVLFSLRDAIRRMSIDTDRVFLSGHSMGGDAAWDISLSHPDLWAGLIPIVANADRYIRKYSDNCRTLPMYFVGGERDGGWLNENGTEFDRYLRRAKYDITIVQYLGRGHEHFQDEIQRIFEWMDLSSHRRNFFPREVEALTMRPWDSYFWWLEIDDIPAPAIAIPAEDRERDVKPIRTKAEILDTNRITVSARSGRGTVWLSPEMLSFEREIAVSVNGRSLRQEIAADIETILEDVRTRGDRQHPFWAKADWPERRSR
;
A
#
# COMPACT_ATOMS: atom_id res chain seq x y z
N MET A 1 -4.06 23.80 -19.47
CA MET A 1 -5.01 23.03 -18.64
C MET A 1 -4.23 22.40 -17.50
N THR A 2 -4.30 23.04 -16.34
CA THR A 2 -3.62 22.60 -15.12
C THR A 2 -4.35 21.38 -14.55
N PRO A 3 -3.64 20.34 -14.12
CA PRO A 3 -4.27 19.11 -13.63
C PRO A 3 -5.07 19.39 -12.36
N TYR A 4 -6.28 18.83 -12.25
CA TYR A 4 -7.19 19.02 -11.10
C TYR A 4 -6.57 18.71 -9.72
N LEU A 5 -5.50 17.91 -9.65
CA LEU A 5 -4.78 17.63 -8.42
C LEU A 5 -3.88 18.78 -7.95
N ILE A 6 -3.47 19.67 -8.86
CA ILE A 6 -2.72 20.90 -8.59
C ILE A 6 -3.16 21.92 -9.65
N LYS A 7 -4.23 22.67 -9.36
CA LYS A 7 -4.52 23.88 -10.15
C LYS A 7 -3.48 24.94 -9.78
N ALA A 8 -2.46 25.12 -10.61
CA ALA A 8 -1.75 26.40 -10.63
C ALA A 8 -2.75 27.45 -11.12
N GLY A 9 -3.44 28.09 -10.16
CA GLY A 9 -4.33 29.20 -10.42
C GLY A 9 -3.53 30.34 -11.03
N THR A 10 -4.10 30.96 -12.06
CA THR A 10 -3.66 32.20 -12.69
C THR A 10 -3.84 33.39 -11.74
N GLN A 11 -3.21 33.35 -10.56
CA GLN A 11 -2.72 34.56 -9.91
C GLN A 11 -1.23 34.62 -10.19
N ALA A 12 -0.85 35.50 -11.11
CA ALA A 12 0.53 35.82 -11.38
C ALA A 12 1.18 36.44 -10.13
N CYS A 13 1.61 35.61 -9.19
CA CYS A 13 2.69 35.98 -8.29
C CYS A 13 3.97 35.88 -9.12
N LYS A 14 4.41 37.03 -9.64
CA LYS A 14 5.77 37.19 -10.18
C LYS A 14 6.75 36.63 -9.16
N VAL A 15 7.36 35.50 -9.48
CA VAL A 15 8.59 35.06 -8.82
C VAL A 15 9.65 36.11 -9.19
N PRO A 16 10.26 36.84 -8.26
CA PRO A 16 11.39 37.67 -8.60
C PRO A 16 12.55 36.75 -8.97
N GLU A 17 13.14 36.95 -10.15
CA GLU A 17 14.49 36.46 -10.44
C GLU A 17 15.43 36.99 -9.35
N SER A 18 15.83 36.12 -8.42
CA SER A 18 16.88 36.45 -7.46
C SER A 18 18.20 35.86 -7.94
N ASN A 19 19.12 36.77 -8.28
CA ASN A 19 20.50 36.53 -8.64
C ASN A 19 21.16 35.43 -7.81
N ALA A 20 21.88 34.55 -8.52
CA ALA A 20 22.96 33.76 -7.97
C ALA A 20 23.98 34.69 -7.28
N GLY A 21 24.33 34.36 -6.05
CA GLY A 21 25.44 35.00 -5.35
C GLY A 21 25.17 35.35 -3.89
N ALA A 22 25.02 34.35 -3.03
CA ALA A 22 25.37 34.48 -1.61
C ALA A 22 25.63 33.10 -1.00
N THR A 23 26.89 32.86 -0.65
CA THR A 23 27.38 31.72 0.10
C THR A 23 26.70 31.70 1.47
N HIS A 24 25.62 30.94 1.64
CA HIS A 24 25.00 30.74 2.95
C HIS A 24 25.70 29.59 3.69
N MET A 25 26.60 30.00 4.57
CA MET A 25 27.11 29.20 5.69
C MET A 25 25.95 28.60 6.49
N PHE A 26 26.07 27.31 6.79
CA PHE A 26 25.49 26.57 7.91
C PHE A 26 24.54 27.37 8.82
N SER A 27 23.23 27.25 8.56
CA SER A 27 22.23 27.38 9.61
C SER A 27 22.04 26.01 10.25
N VAL A 28 22.98 25.65 11.11
CA VAL A 28 22.73 24.67 12.17
C VAL A 28 21.72 25.35 13.09
N ALA A 29 20.55 24.76 13.27
CA ALA A 29 19.65 25.14 14.35
C ALA A 29 20.47 25.15 15.65
N ARG A 30 20.75 26.36 16.17
CA ARG A 30 21.44 26.51 17.45
C ARG A 30 20.63 25.78 18.52
N PRO A 31 21.29 25.07 19.45
CA PRO A 31 20.60 24.49 20.59
C PRO A 31 20.13 25.66 21.46
N ASN A 32 18.84 25.94 21.44
CA ASN A 32 18.25 26.90 22.37
C ASN A 32 18.30 26.29 23.77
N ARG A 33 19.35 26.67 24.52
CA ARG A 33 19.60 26.44 25.95
C ARG A 33 19.73 24.95 26.34
N PRO A 34 20.51 24.62 27.39
CA PRO A 34 20.58 23.26 27.93
C PRO A 34 19.26 22.96 28.65
N GLY A 35 18.19 22.73 27.88
CA GLY A 35 17.06 21.97 28.36
C GLY A 35 17.57 20.57 28.63
N ARG A 36 17.49 20.13 29.88
CA ARG A 36 17.83 18.78 30.33
C ARG A 36 17.33 17.75 29.29
N VAL A 37 18.23 17.14 28.52
CA VAL A 37 17.95 15.90 27.79
C VAL A 37 17.82 14.84 28.89
N ALA A 38 16.63 14.76 29.48
CA ALA A 38 16.28 13.65 30.33
C ALA A 38 16.14 12.44 29.40
N ALA A 39 17.14 11.56 29.42
CA ALA A 39 17.00 10.22 28.87
C ALA A 39 15.88 9.53 29.66
N PHE A 40 14.64 9.61 29.16
CA PHE A 40 13.51 8.95 29.77
C PHE A 40 13.53 7.49 29.33
N LEU A 41 14.02 6.62 30.22
CA LEU A 41 13.66 5.21 30.22
C LEU A 41 12.15 5.14 30.48
N PHE A 42 11.37 4.75 29.48
CA PHE A 42 10.00 4.30 29.68
C PHE A 42 10.06 3.00 30.51
N ALA A 43 10.11 3.14 31.83
CA ALA A 43 9.81 2.07 32.76
C ALA A 43 8.28 2.02 32.85
N VAL A 44 7.64 1.31 31.92
CA VAL A 44 6.25 0.88 32.11
C VAL A 44 6.27 0.00 33.36
N MET A 45 5.78 0.52 34.49
CA MET A 45 5.53 -0.30 35.67
C MET A 45 4.41 -1.27 35.30
N LEU A 46 4.78 -2.46 34.85
CA LEU A 46 3.89 -3.62 34.86
C LEU A 46 3.48 -3.81 36.33
N VAL A 47 2.20 -3.54 36.63
CA VAL A 47 1.63 -3.80 37.95
C VAL A 47 1.84 -5.27 38.29
N GLY A 48 2.35 -5.53 39.49
CA GLY A 48 2.90 -6.83 39.92
C GLY A 48 1.98 -8.02 39.70
N GLY A 49 2.48 -8.95 38.89
CA GLY A 49 1.90 -10.22 38.45
C GLY A 49 2.49 -10.46 37.07
N ASP A 50 3.13 -11.61 36.80
CA ASP A 50 3.71 -11.85 35.47
C ASP A 50 2.53 -11.92 34.48
N PRO A 51 2.25 -10.86 33.69
CA PRO A 51 1.03 -10.80 32.94
C PRO A 51 1.14 -11.85 31.83
N GLN A 52 0.20 -12.80 31.85
CA GLN A 52 0.07 -13.78 30.79
C GLN A 52 -0.10 -13.05 29.46
N ALA A 53 0.54 -13.53 28.40
CA ALA A 53 0.37 -12.94 27.08
C ALA A 53 -1.10 -12.97 26.67
N ALA A 54 -1.52 -11.97 25.91
CA ALA A 54 -2.88 -11.84 25.43
C ALA A 54 -2.90 -11.58 23.92
N VAL A 55 -3.99 -11.99 23.29
CA VAL A 55 -4.27 -11.74 21.88
C VAL A 55 -5.27 -10.59 21.80
N VAL A 56 -4.84 -9.46 21.26
CA VAL A 56 -5.67 -8.31 20.96
C VAL A 56 -6.14 -8.43 19.51
N THR A 57 -7.45 -8.61 19.31
CA THR A 57 -8.08 -8.61 17.99
C THR A 57 -8.71 -7.25 17.76
N MET A 58 -8.24 -6.54 16.74
CA MET A 58 -8.77 -5.24 16.33
C MET A 58 -10.09 -5.38 15.57
N LYS A 59 -10.92 -4.34 15.54
CA LYS A 59 -12.15 -4.27 14.73
C LYS A 59 -11.87 -4.41 13.23
N SER A 60 -10.69 -4.02 12.77
CA SER A 60 -10.22 -4.24 11.40
C SER A 60 -9.94 -5.72 11.09
N GLY A 61 -9.83 -6.57 12.11
CA GLY A 61 -9.43 -7.98 12.00
C GLY A 61 -7.95 -8.24 12.29
N MET A 62 -7.12 -7.21 12.37
CA MET A 62 -5.70 -7.36 12.72
C MET A 62 -5.53 -7.97 14.11
N GLN A 63 -4.60 -8.90 14.27
CA GLN A 63 -4.30 -9.53 15.55
C GLN A 63 -2.86 -9.23 16.01
N PHE A 64 -2.73 -8.94 17.30
CA PHE A 64 -1.47 -8.71 17.97
C PHE A 64 -1.40 -9.60 19.21
N GLU A 65 -0.26 -10.25 19.43
CA GLU A 65 -0.05 -11.13 20.57
C GLU A 65 1.17 -10.65 21.36
N GLY A 66 1.01 -10.45 22.67
CA GLY A 66 2.10 -10.06 23.55
C GLY A 66 1.65 -9.78 24.97
N LYS A 67 2.58 -9.33 25.81
CA LYS A 67 2.26 -8.83 27.14
C LYS A 67 1.58 -7.47 27.01
N ILE A 68 0.44 -7.30 27.66
CA ILE A 68 -0.34 -6.06 27.60
C ILE A 68 0.04 -5.13 28.74
N ALA A 69 0.17 -3.85 28.42
CA ALA A 69 0.15 -2.75 29.38
C ALA A 69 -0.76 -1.63 28.88
N GLU A 70 -1.26 -0.81 29.80
CA GLU A 70 -2.11 0.35 29.47
C GLU A 70 -1.40 1.65 29.83
N MET A 71 -1.63 2.69 29.02
CA MET A 71 -1.19 4.05 29.32
C MET A 71 -2.20 5.09 28.84
N ARG A 72 -2.13 6.32 29.35
CA ARG A 72 -3.09 7.40 28.98
C ARG A 72 -2.59 8.34 27.90
N SER A 73 -1.28 8.49 27.76
CA SER A 73 -0.65 9.43 26.82
C SER A 73 0.79 9.04 26.56
N LEU A 74 1.20 8.99 25.29
CA LEU A 74 2.59 8.80 24.86
C LEU A 74 3.52 9.94 25.31
N ASN A 75 2.95 11.10 25.66
CA ASN A 75 3.67 12.24 26.24
C ASN A 75 3.66 12.25 27.78
N GLU A 76 3.15 11.21 28.44
CA GLU A 76 3.05 11.20 29.90
C GLU A 76 4.42 11.28 30.56
N ASN A 77 4.54 12.13 31.59
CA ASN A 77 5.77 12.26 32.36
C ASN A 77 5.90 11.06 33.32
N PRO A 78 6.92 10.19 33.18
CA PRO A 78 7.07 9.00 34.01
C PRO A 78 7.28 9.31 35.51
N LEU A 79 7.67 10.54 35.85
CA LEU A 79 7.88 10.98 37.23
C LEU A 79 6.59 11.46 37.91
N ASN A 80 5.49 11.62 37.15
CA ASN A 80 4.20 11.99 37.69
C ASN A 80 3.05 11.29 36.92
N PRO A 81 2.98 9.95 36.99
CA PRO A 81 1.94 9.17 36.31
C PRO A 81 0.57 9.58 36.85
N GLY A 82 -0.32 10.02 35.97
CA GLY A 82 -1.68 10.47 36.32
C GLY A 82 -1.97 11.96 36.10
N SER A 83 -1.00 12.80 35.70
CA SER A 83 -1.27 14.21 35.36
C SER A 83 -1.88 14.42 33.96
N GLY A 84 -2.08 13.35 33.19
CA GLY A 84 -2.81 13.38 31.93
C GLY A 84 -4.32 13.50 32.18
N GLU A 85 -4.87 14.70 32.03
CA GLU A 85 -6.31 14.93 32.06
C GLU A 85 -7.04 14.07 31.00
N GLY A 86 -8.03 13.29 31.46
CA GLY A 86 -9.11 12.67 30.70
C GLY A 86 -8.75 12.13 29.30
N GLY A 87 -8.47 10.83 29.19
CA GLY A 87 -8.28 10.12 27.92
C GLY A 87 -8.59 8.64 28.07
N LYS A 88 -9.08 8.01 27.00
CA LYS A 88 -9.27 6.55 26.98
C LYS A 88 -7.91 5.83 26.85
N PRO A 89 -7.76 4.60 27.38
CA PRO A 89 -6.50 3.86 27.38
C PRO A 89 -5.92 3.64 25.98
N ILE A 90 -4.59 3.71 25.92
CA ILE A 90 -3.76 3.18 24.84
C ILE A 90 -3.28 1.81 25.32
N ILE A 91 -3.48 0.78 24.49
CA ILE A 91 -2.97 -0.57 24.74
C ILE A 91 -1.57 -0.65 24.13
N ILE A 92 -0.61 -1.07 24.95
CA ILE A 92 0.74 -1.44 24.55
C ILE A 92 0.82 -2.95 24.53
N ILE A 93 1.30 -3.52 23.43
CA ILE A 93 1.46 -4.96 23.24
C ILE A 93 2.95 -5.21 23.00
N ASP A 94 3.63 -5.82 23.98
CA ASP A 94 5.05 -6.15 23.91
C ASP A 94 5.22 -7.64 23.57
N ASP A 95 5.66 -7.93 22.34
CA ASP A 95 5.91 -9.29 21.85
C ASP A 95 7.37 -9.75 22.08
N GLY A 96 8.17 -8.94 22.78
CA GLY A 96 9.59 -9.14 23.03
C GLY A 96 10.52 -8.70 21.89
N LEU A 97 10.00 -8.50 20.67
CA LEU A 97 10.72 -7.92 19.53
C LEU A 97 10.45 -6.41 19.42
N ARG A 98 9.18 -6.03 19.58
CA ARG A 98 8.66 -4.68 19.39
C ARG A 98 7.49 -4.42 20.35
N ARG A 99 7.17 -3.14 20.50
CA ARG A 99 5.95 -2.67 21.15
C ARG A 99 5.00 -2.14 20.10
N THR A 100 3.78 -2.66 20.10
CA THR A 100 2.69 -2.13 19.29
C THR A 100 1.76 -1.29 20.17
N PHE A 101 1.51 -0.06 19.76
CA PHE A 101 0.56 0.84 20.40
C PHE A 101 -0.69 0.87 19.55
N VAL A 102 -1.80 0.46 20.16
CA VAL A 102 -3.13 0.51 19.55
C VAL A 102 -4.10 1.16 20.52
N ARG A 103 -5.23 1.59 19.97
CA ARG A 103 -6.30 2.19 20.74
C ARG A 103 -7.20 1.13 21.33
N GLU A 104 -7.50 1.21 22.62
CA GLU A 104 -8.35 0.22 23.30
C GLU A 104 -9.74 0.11 22.66
N LEU A 105 -10.34 1.22 22.25
CA LEU A 105 -11.66 1.19 21.60
C LEU A 105 -11.67 0.56 20.22
N GLU A 106 -10.52 0.40 19.57
CA GLU A 106 -10.42 -0.33 18.32
C GLU A 106 -10.12 -1.82 18.55
N ALA A 107 -9.85 -2.24 19.80
CA ALA A 107 -9.85 -3.65 20.16
C ALA A 107 -11.31 -4.17 20.19
N ALA A 108 -11.61 -5.12 19.32
CA ALA A 108 -12.87 -5.84 19.33
C ALA A 108 -12.92 -6.90 20.44
N ASN A 109 -11.78 -7.54 20.70
CA ASN A 109 -11.63 -8.54 21.75
C ASN A 109 -10.19 -8.57 22.29
N ILE A 110 -10.05 -8.85 23.57
CA ILE A 110 -8.77 -9.15 24.23
C ILE A 110 -8.93 -10.51 24.91
N GLY A 111 -8.29 -11.53 24.36
CA GLY A 111 -8.33 -12.89 24.87
C GLY A 111 -7.00 -13.29 25.51
N GLU A 112 -7.03 -14.25 26.43
CA GLU A 112 -5.81 -14.87 26.95
C GLU A 112 -5.11 -15.66 25.83
N SER A 113 -3.78 -15.50 25.72
CA SER A 113 -2.98 -16.39 24.89
C SER A 113 -2.69 -17.68 25.66
N PRO A 114 -2.75 -18.87 25.02
CA PRO A 114 -2.35 -20.12 25.64
C PRO A 114 -0.91 -20.02 26.18
N PRO A 115 -0.61 -20.55 27.39
CA PRO A 115 0.74 -20.55 27.91
C PRO A 115 1.60 -21.53 27.11
N VAL A 116 2.25 -21.03 26.06
CA VAL A 116 3.26 -21.80 25.31
C VAL A 116 4.62 -21.52 25.92
N ALA A 117 5.26 -22.56 26.45
CA ALA A 117 6.66 -22.47 26.89
C ALA A 117 7.54 -22.22 25.65
N GLU A 118 7.95 -20.96 25.48
CA GLU A 118 8.83 -20.53 24.39
C GLU A 118 10.23 -21.14 24.57
N GLU A 119 10.71 -21.88 23.57
CA GLU A 119 12.06 -22.45 23.58
C GLU A 119 13.09 -21.31 23.41
N LYS A 120 14.04 -21.22 24.34
CA LYS A 120 15.06 -20.16 24.35
C LYS A 120 16.45 -20.78 24.40
N ILE A 121 17.28 -20.40 23.43
CA ILE A 121 18.68 -20.82 23.40
C ILE A 121 19.55 -19.62 23.77
N LYS A 122 20.20 -19.69 24.93
CA LYS A 122 21.16 -18.68 25.38
C LYS A 122 22.52 -18.95 24.75
N ILE A 123 23.12 -17.91 24.17
CA ILE A 123 24.43 -17.98 23.52
C ILE A 123 25.46 -17.28 24.41
N ARG A 124 26.55 -17.99 24.76
CA ARG A 124 27.57 -17.47 25.68
C ARG A 124 28.44 -16.45 24.96
N GLN A 125 28.36 -15.20 25.40
CA GLN A 125 29.15 -14.09 24.86
C GLN A 125 29.74 -13.22 25.96
N GLN A 126 30.87 -12.58 25.66
CA GLN A 126 31.45 -11.54 26.53
C GLN A 126 30.74 -10.22 26.24
N ILE A 127 29.68 -9.93 27.00
CA ILE A 127 28.86 -8.71 26.81
C ILE A 127 29.40 -7.51 27.62
N ALA A 128 29.11 -6.32 27.13
CA ALA A 128 29.31 -5.08 27.86
C ALA A 128 28.14 -4.88 28.85
N ASP A 129 28.41 -5.08 30.13
CA ASP A 129 27.48 -4.91 31.27
C ASP A 129 27.67 -3.57 32.00
N SER A 130 28.84 -2.95 31.83
CA SER A 130 29.25 -1.66 32.38
C SER A 130 29.92 -0.80 31.29
N GLY A 131 29.78 0.53 31.39
CA GLY A 131 30.32 1.46 30.39
C GLY A 131 29.29 2.49 29.90
N GLN A 132 29.59 3.15 28.77
CA GLN A 132 28.67 4.12 28.17
C GLN A 132 27.48 3.38 27.53
N ARG A 133 26.26 3.77 27.90
CA ARG A 133 25.03 3.22 27.32
C ARG A 133 24.71 3.94 26.01
N VAL A 134 24.36 3.18 24.98
CA VAL A 134 23.86 3.74 23.72
C VAL A 134 22.43 4.23 23.94
N VAL A 135 22.27 5.55 24.09
CA VAL A 135 20.96 6.19 24.24
C VAL A 135 20.29 6.39 22.89
N THR A 136 21.06 6.83 21.90
CA THR A 136 20.64 7.09 20.52
C THR A 136 21.60 6.39 19.57
N VAL A 137 21.07 5.77 18.53
CA VAL A 137 21.84 5.22 17.42
C VAL A 137 21.88 6.27 16.32
N GLY A 138 23.09 6.72 15.96
CA GLY A 138 23.26 7.68 14.88
C GLY A 138 23.09 7.05 13.49
N PRO A 139 23.19 7.85 12.42
CA PRO A 139 23.08 7.36 11.04
C PRO A 139 23.97 6.14 10.79
N ILE A 140 23.38 5.09 10.24
CA ILE A 140 24.06 3.82 10.01
C ILE A 140 24.99 3.98 8.81
N LEU A 141 26.27 3.67 9.02
CA LEU A 141 27.29 3.69 7.97
C LEU A 141 27.45 2.31 7.34
N ARG A 142 27.45 1.25 8.17
CA ARG A 142 27.62 -0.13 7.71
C ARG A 142 27.19 -1.13 8.79
N VAL A 143 26.59 -2.24 8.38
CA VAL A 143 26.35 -3.39 9.25
C VAL A 143 26.87 -4.64 8.56
N THR A 144 27.82 -5.35 9.18
CA THR A 144 28.31 -6.61 8.61
C THR A 144 27.33 -7.75 8.89
N ARG A 145 27.43 -8.83 8.09
CA ARG A 145 26.79 -10.09 8.44
C ARG A 145 27.34 -10.62 9.77
N PHE A 146 26.52 -11.36 10.51
CA PHE A 146 26.99 -12.17 11.62
C PHE A 146 27.95 -13.26 11.11
N ASN A 147 29.03 -13.48 11.82
CA ASN A 147 29.92 -14.62 11.61
C ASN A 147 29.37 -15.88 12.31
N GLU A 148 30.11 -16.99 12.18
CA GLU A 148 29.78 -18.28 12.81
C GLU A 148 29.69 -18.25 14.34
N PHE A 149 30.28 -17.24 15.00
CA PHE A 149 30.19 -17.03 16.46
C PHE A 149 29.01 -16.12 16.84
N GLY A 150 28.18 -15.72 15.88
CA GLY A 150 27.07 -14.81 16.11
C GLY A 150 27.50 -13.38 16.39
N ARG A 151 28.68 -12.95 15.90
CA ARG A 151 29.20 -11.59 16.08
C ARG A 151 29.20 -10.80 14.77
N ARG A 152 28.93 -9.51 14.83
CA ARG A 152 29.01 -8.57 13.69
C ARG A 152 29.57 -7.22 14.10
N THR A 153 30.05 -6.44 13.16
CA THR A 153 30.40 -5.04 13.35
C THR A 153 29.28 -4.14 12.86
N PHE A 154 28.84 -3.24 13.73
CA PHE A 154 27.86 -2.19 13.46
C PHE A 154 28.57 -0.85 13.51
N SER A 155 28.64 -0.16 12.38
CA SER A 155 29.29 1.14 12.22
C SER A 155 28.24 2.22 12.09
N MET A 156 28.30 3.25 12.94
CA MET A 156 27.39 4.40 12.91
C MET A 156 28.12 5.72 13.05
N GLN A 157 27.50 6.80 12.60
CA GLN A 157 27.99 8.15 12.83
C GLN A 157 27.67 8.57 14.26
N GLY A 158 28.70 8.83 15.08
CA GLY A 158 28.58 9.40 16.41
C GLY A 158 28.88 10.90 16.46
N PRO A 159 28.73 11.53 17.65
CA PRO A 159 28.99 12.96 17.83
C PRO A 159 30.45 13.39 17.56
N ARG A 160 31.40 12.47 17.71
CA ARG A 160 32.86 12.72 17.55
C ARG A 160 33.46 12.01 16.33
N GLY A 161 32.64 11.48 15.43
CA GLY A 161 33.07 10.68 14.28
C GLY A 161 32.42 9.30 14.26
N GLN A 162 32.89 8.43 13.37
CA GLN A 162 32.42 7.05 13.25
C GLN A 162 32.67 6.26 14.55
N ILE A 163 31.68 5.47 14.94
CA ILE A 163 31.73 4.54 16.06
C ILE A 163 31.50 3.12 15.52
N ASP A 164 32.44 2.22 15.77
CA ASP A 164 32.34 0.80 15.44
C ASP A 164 32.03 -0.02 16.69
N ILE A 165 30.89 -0.69 16.68
CA ILE A 165 30.40 -1.51 17.78
C ILE A 165 30.36 -2.97 17.33
N ILE A 166 31.08 -3.83 18.05
CA ILE A 166 30.94 -5.27 17.92
C ILE A 166 29.69 -5.67 18.66
N GLN A 167 28.75 -6.26 17.94
CA GLN A 167 27.52 -6.82 18.46
C GLN A 167 27.60 -8.34 18.47
N ALA A 168 26.95 -8.98 19.43
CA ALA A 168 26.91 -10.43 19.57
C ALA A 168 25.48 -10.92 19.85
N ILE A 169 25.11 -12.04 19.24
CA ILE A 169 23.88 -12.79 19.53
C ILE A 169 24.04 -13.44 20.90
N THR A 170 23.07 -13.22 21.79
CA THR A 170 23.09 -13.67 23.19
C THR A 170 21.90 -14.53 23.56
N GLU A 171 20.80 -14.43 22.82
CA GLU A 171 19.60 -15.26 22.97
C GLU A 171 18.92 -15.40 21.62
N ILE A 172 18.44 -16.60 21.33
CA ILE A 172 17.62 -16.93 20.16
C ILE A 172 16.30 -17.48 20.69
N THR A 173 15.20 -16.85 20.26
CA THR A 173 13.82 -17.31 20.48
C THR A 173 13.13 -17.55 19.12
N PRO A 174 11.93 -18.15 19.09
CA PRO A 174 11.18 -18.31 17.86
C PRO A 174 10.86 -16.98 17.18
N LYS A 175 10.56 -15.93 17.97
CA LYS A 175 10.15 -14.61 17.46
C LYS A 175 11.33 -13.69 17.19
N TYR A 176 12.34 -13.65 18.07
CA TYR A 176 13.45 -12.70 17.96
C TYR A 176 14.82 -13.28 18.32
N VAL A 177 15.85 -12.58 17.86
CA VAL A 177 17.23 -12.74 18.31
C VAL A 177 17.65 -11.51 19.11
N ARG A 178 18.14 -11.75 20.33
CA ARG A 178 18.72 -10.71 21.20
C ARG A 178 20.16 -10.46 20.82
N VAL A 179 20.46 -9.21 20.48
CA VAL A 179 21.78 -8.77 20.07
C VAL A 179 22.27 -7.71 21.05
N GLN A 180 23.45 -7.93 21.61
CA GLN A 180 24.03 -7.03 22.62
C GLN A 180 25.44 -6.56 22.23
N GLY A 181 25.84 -5.39 22.74
CA GLY A 181 27.20 -4.89 22.62
C GLY A 181 28.21 -5.83 23.28
N HIS A 182 29.24 -6.21 22.53
CA HIS A 182 30.34 -7.03 23.02
C HIS A 182 31.28 -6.19 23.89
N ARG A 183 31.87 -6.79 24.93
CA ARG A 183 32.75 -6.13 25.91
C ARG A 183 33.90 -5.36 25.25
N ALA A 184 34.42 -5.89 24.14
CA ALA A 184 35.50 -5.26 23.38
C ALA A 184 35.17 -3.84 22.86
N SER A 185 33.89 -3.49 22.72
CA SER A 185 33.47 -2.15 22.30
C SER A 185 33.24 -1.18 23.46
N GLY A 186 33.15 -1.64 24.71
CA GLY A 186 32.90 -0.79 25.89
C GLY A 186 31.56 -0.04 25.89
N LEU A 187 30.64 -0.41 24.99
CA LEU A 187 29.34 0.23 24.81
C LEU A 187 28.22 -0.75 25.14
N VAL A 188 27.38 -0.35 26.10
CA VAL A 188 26.22 -1.12 26.53
C VAL A 188 25.06 -0.80 25.58
N TRP A 189 24.70 -1.77 24.76
CA TRP A 189 23.57 -1.69 23.83
C TRP A 189 22.86 -3.04 23.80
N ASP A 190 21.53 -3.02 23.90
CA ASP A 190 20.66 -4.19 23.88
C ASP A 190 19.55 -3.95 22.86
N MET A 191 19.44 -4.81 21.84
CA MET A 191 18.48 -4.68 20.75
C MET A 191 17.89 -6.02 20.34
N ARG A 192 16.82 -5.99 19.54
CA ARG A 192 16.14 -7.17 19.00
C ARG A 192 16.03 -7.09 17.49
N ILE A 193 16.21 -8.22 16.83
CA ILE A 193 15.92 -8.42 15.40
C ILE A 193 15.02 -9.64 15.24
N ALA A 194 14.19 -9.69 14.21
CA ALA A 194 13.34 -10.86 13.98
C ALA A 194 14.21 -12.11 13.72
N THR A 195 13.82 -13.27 14.25
CA THR A 195 14.55 -14.53 13.99
C THR A 195 14.53 -14.90 12.51
N SER A 196 13.46 -14.54 11.81
CA SER A 196 13.34 -14.68 10.35
C SER A 196 14.36 -13.86 9.56
N SER A 197 14.93 -12.81 10.15
CA SER A 197 15.92 -11.94 9.51
C SER A 197 17.36 -12.46 9.65
N VAL A 198 17.57 -13.55 10.40
CA VAL A 198 18.88 -14.19 10.51
C VAL A 198 18.94 -15.41 9.57
N PRO A 199 19.91 -15.45 8.63
CA PRO A 199 20.06 -16.59 7.72
C PRO A 199 20.18 -17.93 8.45
N ARG A 200 19.60 -18.98 7.85
CA ARG A 200 19.58 -20.35 8.40
C ARG A 200 20.97 -20.87 8.76
N ASP A 201 21.93 -20.70 7.87
CA ASP A 201 23.31 -21.17 8.02
C ASP A 201 23.99 -20.50 9.23
N ILE A 202 23.73 -19.21 9.46
CA ILE A 202 24.22 -18.50 10.65
C ILE A 202 23.53 -19.02 11.91
N LEU A 203 22.20 -19.09 11.94
CA LEU A 203 21.47 -19.61 13.11
C LEU A 203 21.93 -21.02 13.46
N THR A 204 22.03 -21.89 12.48
CA THR A 204 22.49 -23.28 12.66
C THR A 204 23.92 -23.31 13.22
N SER A 205 24.83 -22.51 12.66
CA SER A 205 26.23 -22.47 13.11
C SER A 205 26.36 -21.95 14.55
N VAL A 206 25.59 -20.92 14.90
CA VAL A 206 25.61 -20.33 16.25
C VAL A 206 24.99 -21.29 17.27
N ILE A 207 23.86 -21.89 16.94
CA ILE A 207 23.15 -22.82 17.83
C ILE A 207 24.01 -24.07 18.10
N ARG A 208 24.58 -24.69 17.06
CA ARG A 208 25.41 -25.91 17.18
C ARG A 208 26.68 -25.74 18.00
N ARG A 209 27.13 -24.51 18.24
CA ARG A 209 28.27 -24.22 19.12
C ARG A 209 27.90 -24.19 20.60
N GLU A 210 26.61 -24.04 20.93
CA GLU A 210 26.13 -23.92 22.32
C GLU A 210 25.45 -25.18 22.83
N ILE A 211 24.94 -26.01 21.93
CA ILE A 211 24.29 -27.29 22.25
C ILE A 211 25.19 -28.47 21.89
N ASP A 212 25.00 -29.58 22.59
CA ASP A 212 25.72 -30.82 22.27
C ASP A 212 25.03 -31.54 21.10
N SER A 213 25.71 -31.64 19.96
CA SER A 213 25.16 -32.28 18.76
C SER A 213 25.06 -33.80 18.88
N GLU A 214 25.78 -34.39 19.83
CA GLU A 214 25.77 -35.82 20.17
C GLU A 214 24.69 -36.15 21.23
N ASN A 215 23.96 -35.14 21.72
CA ASN A 215 22.87 -35.32 22.67
C ASN A 215 21.50 -35.21 21.96
N PRO A 216 20.67 -36.27 21.98
CA PRO A 216 19.38 -36.26 21.29
C PRO A 216 18.41 -35.19 21.83
N ASP A 217 18.41 -34.90 23.14
CA ASP A 217 17.51 -33.90 23.73
C ASP A 217 17.83 -32.48 23.24
N ASP A 218 19.12 -32.16 23.10
CA ASP A 218 19.60 -30.89 22.60
C ASP A 218 19.26 -30.70 21.11
N ARG A 219 19.33 -31.77 20.31
CA ARG A 219 18.85 -31.75 18.90
C ARG A 219 17.35 -31.49 18.83
N LEU A 220 16.55 -32.12 19.70
CA LEU A 220 15.11 -31.89 19.76
C LEU A 220 14.74 -30.48 20.24
N ARG A 221 15.59 -29.79 20.99
CA ARG A 221 15.41 -28.35 21.31
C ARG A 221 15.47 -27.48 20.06
N ILE A 222 16.40 -27.76 19.14
CA ILE A 222 16.46 -27.05 17.84
C ILE A 222 15.17 -27.28 17.06
N VAL A 223 14.70 -28.52 17.01
CA VAL A 223 13.45 -28.88 16.31
C VAL A 223 12.28 -28.09 16.90
N ARG A 224 12.13 -28.05 18.23
CA ARG A 224 11.08 -27.26 18.90
C ARG A 224 11.19 -25.76 18.60
N LEU A 225 12.39 -25.19 18.65
CA LEU A 225 12.63 -23.80 18.30
C LEU A 225 12.15 -23.51 16.87
N TYR A 226 12.50 -24.35 15.89
CA TYR A 226 12.10 -24.17 14.50
C TYR A 226 10.60 -24.39 14.27
N ILE A 227 9.97 -25.34 14.98
CA ILE A 227 8.51 -25.52 14.94
C ILE A 227 7.80 -24.26 15.45
N GLN A 228 8.20 -23.76 16.61
CA GLN A 228 7.62 -22.55 17.21
C GLN A 228 7.88 -21.30 16.35
N ALA A 229 8.96 -21.28 15.57
CA ALA A 229 9.29 -20.20 14.63
C ALA A 229 8.60 -20.35 13.27
N GLU A 230 7.72 -21.35 13.10
CA GLU A 230 7.07 -21.73 11.84
C GLU A 230 8.06 -22.07 10.70
N ARG A 231 9.29 -22.43 11.05
CA ARG A 231 10.34 -22.86 10.12
C ARG A 231 10.26 -24.37 9.90
N TYR A 232 9.11 -24.85 9.45
CA TYR A 232 8.82 -26.28 9.37
C TYR A 232 9.80 -27.05 8.48
N SER A 233 10.34 -26.44 7.41
CA SER A 233 11.35 -27.07 6.56
C SER A 233 12.65 -27.33 7.31
N ASP A 234 13.05 -26.37 8.15
CA ASP A 234 14.27 -26.47 8.96
C ASP A 234 14.07 -27.46 10.11
N ALA A 235 12.89 -27.45 10.73
CA ALA A 235 12.51 -28.42 11.75
C ALA A 235 12.52 -29.85 11.21
N LEU A 236 11.95 -30.08 10.02
CA LEU A 236 11.89 -31.40 9.39
C LEU A 236 13.30 -31.91 9.04
N LEU A 237 14.14 -31.06 8.44
CA LEU A 237 15.51 -31.45 8.10
C LEU A 237 16.33 -31.82 9.35
N GLU A 238 16.20 -31.03 10.41
CA GLU A 238 16.89 -31.29 11.67
C GLU A 238 16.36 -32.55 12.37
N LEU A 239 15.04 -32.79 12.36
CA LEU A 239 14.42 -33.98 12.93
C LEU A 239 14.77 -35.25 12.15
N ASP A 240 14.69 -35.23 10.82
CA ASP A 240 15.06 -36.37 9.96
C ASP A 240 16.54 -36.73 10.15
N GLN A 241 17.42 -35.73 10.36
CA GLN A 241 18.83 -35.99 10.67
C GLN A 241 19.00 -36.56 12.09
N ALA A 242 18.30 -36.02 13.09
CA ALA A 242 18.36 -36.54 14.46
C ALA A 242 17.86 -38.00 14.54
N ILE A 243 16.80 -38.36 13.80
CA ILE A 243 16.31 -39.75 13.75
C ILE A 243 17.36 -40.70 13.12
N LYS A 244 18.14 -40.22 12.15
CA LYS A 244 19.23 -41.01 11.54
C LYS A 244 20.41 -41.17 12.49
N ASP A 245 20.79 -40.10 13.18
CA ASP A 245 21.93 -40.09 14.09
C ASP A 245 21.64 -40.89 15.37
N PHE A 246 20.38 -40.87 15.85
CA PHE A 246 19.95 -41.53 17.09
C PHE A 246 18.82 -42.53 16.83
N PRO A 247 19.11 -43.84 16.73
CA PRO A 247 18.11 -44.88 16.44
C PRO A 247 16.91 -44.90 17.42
N ASP A 248 17.12 -44.51 18.68
CA ASP A 248 16.07 -44.46 19.71
C ASP A 248 14.98 -43.41 19.39
N LEU A 249 15.29 -42.40 18.56
CA LEU A 249 14.34 -41.39 18.11
C LEU A 249 13.43 -41.86 16.97
N LYS A 250 13.57 -43.11 16.50
CA LYS A 250 12.75 -43.65 15.39
C LYS A 250 11.23 -43.54 15.63
N HIS A 251 10.80 -43.56 16.89
CA HIS A 251 9.41 -43.35 17.28
C HIS A 251 8.86 -41.94 16.93
N LEU A 252 9.72 -40.97 16.65
CA LEU A 252 9.35 -39.61 16.23
C LEU A 252 9.08 -39.49 14.72
N SER A 253 9.12 -40.58 13.97
CA SER A 253 8.77 -40.60 12.54
C SER A 253 7.37 -40.00 12.29
N ASP A 254 6.42 -40.27 13.18
CA ASP A 254 5.07 -39.69 13.11
C ASP A 254 5.08 -38.16 13.27
N GLN A 255 6.01 -37.60 14.06
CA GLN A 255 6.17 -36.15 14.18
C GLN A 255 6.76 -35.56 12.90
N ALA A 256 7.69 -36.26 12.24
CA ALA A 256 8.20 -35.85 10.93
C ALA A 256 7.08 -35.84 9.88
N ASP A 257 6.17 -36.82 9.91
CA ASP A 257 4.98 -36.80 9.04
C ASP A 257 4.05 -35.63 9.37
N ARG A 258 3.81 -35.30 10.65
CA ARG A 258 3.06 -34.08 11.02
C ARG A 258 3.71 -32.81 10.49
N LEU A 259 5.04 -32.71 10.50
CA LEU A 259 5.75 -31.56 9.92
C LEU A 259 5.59 -31.49 8.40
N ARG A 260 5.58 -32.65 7.71
CA ARG A 260 5.26 -32.70 6.28
C ARG A 260 3.83 -32.20 6.01
N GLN A 261 2.86 -32.53 6.86
CA GLN A 261 1.49 -31.99 6.75
C GLN A 261 1.45 -30.47 6.93
N LEU A 262 2.13 -29.92 7.94
CA LEU A 262 2.20 -28.47 8.18
C LEU A 262 2.88 -27.72 7.02
N LEU A 263 3.90 -28.33 6.42
CA LEU A 263 4.54 -27.83 5.20
C LEU A 263 3.59 -27.84 4.01
N ALA A 264 2.85 -28.93 3.79
CA ALA A 264 1.87 -29.03 2.72
C ALA A 264 0.75 -27.98 2.89
N GLN A 265 0.26 -27.77 4.11
CA GLN A 265 -0.71 -26.70 4.40
C GLN A 265 -0.15 -25.30 4.13
N THR A 266 1.12 -25.06 4.46
CA THR A 266 1.79 -23.79 4.16
C THR A 266 1.97 -23.58 2.66
N LEU A 267 2.27 -24.65 1.91
CA LEU A 267 2.34 -24.62 0.46
C LEU A 267 0.97 -24.38 -0.18
N LEU A 268 -0.11 -24.97 0.35
CA LEU A 268 -1.48 -24.68 -0.12
C LEU A 268 -1.86 -23.22 0.11
N ARG A 269 -1.59 -22.66 1.29
CA ARG A 269 -1.79 -21.22 1.56
C ARG A 269 -0.98 -20.34 0.62
N GLU A 270 0.24 -20.75 0.27
CA GLU A 270 1.04 -20.05 -0.75
C GLU A 270 0.38 -20.15 -2.13
N ILE A 271 -0.13 -21.31 -2.53
CA ILE A 271 -0.82 -21.50 -3.81
C ILE A 271 -2.06 -20.62 -3.89
N GLU A 272 -2.88 -20.56 -2.83
CA GLU A 272 -4.04 -19.66 -2.73
C GLU A 272 -3.61 -18.19 -2.87
N LEU A 273 -2.56 -17.77 -2.13
CA LEU A 273 -2.02 -16.42 -2.23
C LEU A 273 -1.58 -16.06 -3.66
N ARG A 274 -0.92 -17.00 -4.37
CA ARG A 274 -0.50 -16.80 -5.76
C ARG A 274 -1.69 -16.76 -6.72
N ARG A 275 -2.71 -17.59 -6.49
CA ARG A 275 -3.96 -17.57 -7.25
C ARG A 275 -4.64 -16.21 -7.13
N ASP A 276 -4.76 -15.69 -5.91
CA ASP A 276 -5.38 -14.39 -5.64
C ASP A 276 -4.56 -13.23 -6.22
N ALA A 277 -3.23 -13.35 -6.22
CA ALA A 277 -2.32 -12.40 -6.86
C ALA A 277 -2.37 -12.42 -8.40
N GLY A 278 -3.07 -13.37 -9.02
CA GLY A 278 -3.17 -13.54 -10.48
C GLY A 278 -2.01 -14.31 -11.11
N GLN A 279 -1.17 -15.00 -10.31
CA GLN A 279 0.00 -15.75 -10.78
C GLN A 279 -0.36 -17.20 -11.11
N HIS A 280 -1.17 -17.37 -12.14
CA HIS A 280 -1.81 -18.63 -12.47
C HIS A 280 -0.85 -19.68 -13.04
N GLN A 281 0.14 -19.27 -13.83
CA GLN A 281 1.21 -20.16 -14.30
C GLN A 281 2.05 -20.64 -13.11
N ARG A 282 2.35 -19.75 -12.16
CA ARG A 282 3.05 -20.13 -10.93
C ARG A 282 2.24 -21.11 -10.09
N VAL A 283 0.93 -20.91 -9.98
CA VAL A 283 0.02 -21.84 -9.28
C VAL A 283 0.08 -23.24 -9.89
N VAL A 284 -0.06 -23.36 -11.21
CA VAL A 284 0.02 -24.66 -11.90
C VAL A 284 1.38 -25.31 -11.69
N ALA A 285 2.48 -24.55 -11.76
CA ALA A 285 3.82 -25.06 -11.50
C ALA A 285 4.00 -25.58 -10.05
N LEU A 286 3.44 -24.88 -9.06
CA LEU A 286 3.47 -25.30 -7.65
C LEU A 286 2.62 -26.55 -7.39
N LEU A 287 1.44 -26.65 -8.01
CA LEU A 287 0.56 -27.80 -7.91
C LEU A 287 1.18 -29.05 -8.56
N ASN A 288 1.81 -28.91 -9.73
CA ASN A 288 2.51 -30.02 -10.40
C ASN A 288 3.76 -30.48 -9.62
N GLY A 289 4.42 -29.57 -8.89
CA GLY A 289 5.57 -29.88 -8.03
C GLY A 289 5.20 -30.23 -6.58
N PHE A 290 3.92 -30.45 -6.27
CA PHE A 290 3.45 -30.62 -4.89
C PHE A 290 3.96 -31.96 -4.30
N PRO A 291 4.48 -31.98 -3.05
CA PRO A 291 5.01 -33.19 -2.46
C PRO A 291 3.90 -34.21 -2.14
N GLU A 292 4.06 -35.45 -2.56
CA GLU A 292 3.07 -36.52 -2.28
C GLU A 292 3.41 -37.34 -1.02
N LYS A 293 4.69 -37.50 -0.72
CA LYS A 293 5.17 -38.43 0.31
C LYS A 293 4.79 -37.95 1.72
N GLY A 294 4.06 -38.79 2.45
CA GLY A 294 3.68 -38.53 3.84
C GLY A 294 2.58 -37.47 4.00
N ILE A 295 1.89 -37.11 2.91
CA ILE A 295 0.79 -36.14 2.88
C ILE A 295 -0.56 -36.85 2.91
N ALA A 296 -1.56 -36.23 3.55
CA ALA A 296 -2.89 -36.82 3.72
C ALA A 296 -3.63 -36.89 2.38
N GLY A 297 -4.40 -37.96 2.17
CA GLY A 297 -5.15 -38.17 0.92
C GLY A 297 -6.07 -37.00 0.55
N VAL A 298 -6.75 -36.42 1.54
CA VAL A 298 -7.64 -35.26 1.37
C VAL A 298 -6.88 -34.04 0.82
N THR A 299 -5.67 -33.78 1.31
CA THR A 299 -4.82 -32.68 0.83
C THR A 299 -4.41 -32.90 -0.63
N LEU A 300 -4.08 -34.13 -1.00
CA LEU A 300 -3.73 -34.48 -2.39
C LEU A 300 -4.96 -34.43 -3.32
N GLU A 301 -6.14 -34.76 -2.81
CA GLU A 301 -7.40 -34.59 -3.52
C GLU A 301 -7.66 -33.10 -3.83
N THR A 302 -7.50 -32.21 -2.84
CA THR A 302 -7.58 -30.74 -3.07
C THR A 302 -6.62 -30.26 -4.16
N VAL A 303 -5.39 -30.78 -4.19
CA VAL A 303 -4.40 -30.44 -5.24
C VAL A 303 -4.88 -30.90 -6.61
N ARG A 304 -5.38 -32.14 -6.72
CA ARG A 304 -5.91 -32.70 -7.99
C ARG A 304 -7.15 -31.94 -8.46
N ASP A 305 -8.06 -31.62 -7.56
CA ASP A 305 -9.28 -30.85 -7.87
C ASP A 305 -8.92 -29.47 -8.40
N THR A 306 -7.97 -28.78 -7.73
CA THR A 306 -7.50 -27.46 -8.17
C THR A 306 -6.84 -27.54 -9.54
N LEU A 307 -6.01 -28.55 -9.82
CA LEU A 307 -5.45 -28.77 -11.16
C LEU A 307 -6.56 -29.02 -12.20
N GLY A 308 -7.57 -29.82 -11.85
CA GLY A 308 -8.74 -30.07 -12.69
C GLY A 308 -9.54 -28.80 -13.01
N GLU A 309 -9.64 -27.85 -12.08
CA GLU A 309 -10.25 -26.53 -12.35
C GLU A 309 -9.50 -25.77 -13.44
N TYR A 310 -8.16 -25.77 -13.41
CA TYR A 310 -7.35 -25.10 -14.43
C TYR A 310 -7.49 -25.76 -15.81
N GLN A 311 -7.47 -27.10 -15.86
CA GLN A 311 -7.66 -27.85 -17.11
C GLN A 311 -9.04 -27.59 -17.72
N LYS A 312 -10.11 -27.55 -16.90
CA LYS A 312 -11.46 -27.21 -17.36
C LYS A 312 -11.52 -25.80 -17.95
N ARG A 313 -10.84 -24.84 -17.34
CA ARG A 313 -10.77 -23.47 -17.87
C ARG A 313 -10.04 -23.39 -19.20
N GLU A 314 -8.95 -24.15 -19.36
CA GLU A 314 -8.24 -24.25 -20.64
C GLU A 314 -9.15 -24.78 -21.75
N GLN A 315 -9.89 -25.85 -21.49
CA GLN A 315 -10.88 -26.39 -22.43
C GLN A 315 -11.99 -25.38 -22.74
N GLN A 316 -12.44 -24.60 -21.76
CA GLN A 316 -13.43 -23.54 -21.98
C GLN A 316 -12.91 -22.43 -22.91
N TYR A 317 -11.61 -22.09 -22.87
CA TYR A 317 -11.05 -21.11 -23.81
C TYR A 317 -11.16 -21.60 -25.25
N GLU A 318 -10.73 -22.84 -25.50
CA GLU A 318 -10.77 -23.47 -26.81
C GLU A 318 -12.22 -23.53 -27.33
N GLN A 319 -13.15 -23.99 -26.48
CA GLN A 319 -14.57 -24.05 -26.80
C GLN A 319 -15.15 -22.68 -27.17
N ILE A 320 -14.84 -21.62 -26.42
CA ILE A 320 -15.34 -20.27 -26.69
C ILE A 320 -14.87 -19.78 -28.06
N LEU A 321 -13.59 -19.97 -28.40
CA LEU A 321 -13.02 -19.51 -29.66
C LEU A 321 -13.58 -20.27 -30.85
N GLU A 322 -13.72 -21.60 -30.73
CA GLU A 322 -14.34 -22.44 -31.76
C GLU A 322 -15.80 -22.03 -32.00
N LEU A 323 -16.59 -21.92 -30.93
CA LEU A 323 -18.00 -21.51 -31.02
C LEU A 323 -18.15 -20.11 -31.62
N LEU A 324 -17.31 -19.16 -31.19
CA LEU A 324 -17.39 -17.78 -31.66
C LEU A 324 -17.05 -17.70 -33.15
N SER A 325 -15.96 -18.36 -33.58
CA SER A 325 -15.59 -18.42 -35.00
C SER A 325 -16.69 -19.03 -35.85
N ALA A 326 -17.22 -20.19 -35.43
CA ALA A 326 -18.29 -20.88 -36.14
C ALA A 326 -19.58 -20.05 -36.20
N THR A 327 -19.89 -19.28 -35.16
CA THR A 327 -21.08 -18.40 -35.13
C THR A 327 -20.90 -17.19 -36.06
N ILE A 328 -19.68 -16.61 -36.13
CA ILE A 328 -19.38 -15.50 -37.06
C ILE A 328 -19.51 -15.97 -38.52
N GLU A 329 -19.05 -17.18 -38.84
CA GLU A 329 -19.16 -17.75 -40.19
C GLU A 329 -20.62 -17.95 -40.65
N GLN A 330 -21.54 -18.17 -39.70
CA GLN A 330 -22.98 -18.32 -39.99
C GLN A 330 -23.69 -17.00 -40.32
N ILE A 331 -23.07 -15.84 -40.06
CA ILE A 331 -23.63 -14.54 -40.44
C ILE A 331 -23.57 -14.42 -41.96
N ALA A 332 -24.70 -14.24 -42.64
CA ALA A 332 -24.76 -14.22 -44.10
C ALA A 332 -23.98 -13.04 -44.74
N ASP A 333 -24.03 -11.86 -44.11
CA ASP A 333 -23.42 -10.64 -44.63
C ASP A 333 -21.90 -10.62 -44.45
N GLU A 334 -21.18 -10.60 -45.58
CA GLU A 334 -19.71 -10.57 -45.61
C GLU A 334 -19.13 -9.28 -45.04
N ALA A 335 -19.76 -8.14 -45.28
CA ALA A 335 -19.29 -6.86 -44.76
C ALA A 335 -19.38 -6.81 -43.23
N THR A 336 -20.41 -7.42 -42.65
CA THR A 336 -20.51 -7.60 -41.19
C THR A 336 -19.40 -8.51 -40.67
N ARG A 337 -19.13 -9.65 -41.31
CA ARG A 337 -18.04 -10.56 -40.89
C ARG A 337 -16.68 -9.84 -40.89
N GLU A 338 -16.36 -9.08 -41.93
CA GLU A 338 -15.10 -8.32 -42.00
C GLU A 338 -15.00 -7.24 -40.91
N ARG A 339 -16.12 -6.59 -40.56
CA ARG A 339 -16.15 -5.60 -39.47
C ARG A 339 -15.91 -6.22 -38.08
N LEU A 340 -16.30 -7.47 -37.90
CA LEU A 340 -16.17 -8.21 -36.64
C LEU A 340 -14.78 -8.81 -36.44
N LYS A 341 -14.02 -8.95 -37.51
CA LYS A 341 -12.69 -9.57 -37.48
C LYS A 341 -11.73 -8.94 -36.45
N PRO A 342 -11.58 -7.59 -36.34
CA PRO A 342 -10.66 -7.00 -35.38
C PRO A 342 -11.01 -7.31 -33.92
N ILE A 343 -12.30 -7.33 -33.57
CA ILE A 343 -12.72 -7.63 -32.19
C ILE A 343 -12.61 -9.13 -31.89
N TYR A 344 -12.84 -10.00 -32.87
CA TYR A 344 -12.57 -11.43 -32.74
C TYR A 344 -11.07 -11.70 -32.52
N GLU A 345 -10.19 -11.08 -33.30
CA GLU A 345 -8.73 -11.19 -33.14
C GLU A 345 -8.26 -10.69 -31.76
N GLU A 346 -8.85 -9.60 -31.26
CA GLU A 346 -8.60 -9.11 -29.90
C GLU A 346 -9.03 -10.14 -28.84
N ILE A 347 -10.26 -10.68 -28.94
CA ILE A 347 -10.75 -11.73 -28.02
C ILE A 347 -9.82 -12.95 -28.08
N GLN A 348 -9.44 -13.39 -29.28
CA GLN A 348 -8.56 -14.54 -29.45
C GLN A 348 -7.18 -14.34 -28.80
N ALA A 349 -6.58 -13.15 -28.96
CA ALA A 349 -5.27 -12.86 -28.42
C ALA A 349 -5.26 -12.69 -26.89
N GLU A 350 -6.41 -12.34 -26.29
CA GLU A 350 -6.46 -11.81 -24.92
C GLU A 350 -7.43 -12.56 -24.01
N LEU A 351 -8.12 -13.56 -24.53
CA LEU A 351 -8.89 -14.50 -23.73
C LEU A 351 -7.94 -15.23 -22.78
N SER A 352 -8.22 -15.07 -21.50
CA SER A 352 -7.40 -15.59 -20.42
C SER A 352 -8.28 -15.85 -19.21
N VAL A 353 -7.68 -16.38 -18.15
CA VAL A 353 -8.34 -16.58 -16.86
C VAL A 353 -8.94 -15.32 -16.26
N HIS A 354 -8.42 -14.13 -16.62
CA HIS A 354 -8.95 -12.85 -16.15
C HIS A 354 -10.14 -12.33 -16.97
N THR A 355 -10.28 -12.79 -18.22
CA THR A 355 -11.31 -12.31 -19.15
C THR A 355 -12.38 -13.37 -19.44
N LEU A 356 -12.16 -14.64 -19.06
CA LEU A 356 -13.09 -15.75 -19.25
C LEU A 356 -14.53 -15.43 -18.82
N VAL A 357 -14.66 -14.82 -17.63
CA VAL A 357 -15.97 -14.50 -17.03
C VAL A 357 -16.78 -13.53 -17.91
N ARG A 358 -16.12 -12.73 -18.76
CA ARG A 358 -16.77 -11.80 -19.69
C ARG A 358 -17.52 -12.54 -20.81
N MET A 359 -17.17 -13.79 -21.07
CA MET A 359 -17.78 -14.62 -22.10
C MET A 359 -18.90 -15.53 -21.57
N ALA A 360 -19.27 -15.39 -20.28
CA ALA A 360 -20.20 -16.30 -19.62
C ALA A 360 -21.59 -16.33 -20.27
N ASP A 361 -22.14 -15.18 -20.66
CA ASP A 361 -23.45 -15.11 -21.31
C ASP A 361 -23.44 -15.72 -22.72
N PHE A 362 -22.37 -15.48 -23.48
CA PHE A 362 -22.18 -16.11 -24.79
C PHE A 362 -22.13 -17.63 -24.66
N LEU A 363 -21.30 -18.15 -23.75
CA LEU A 363 -21.16 -19.60 -23.56
C LEU A 363 -22.47 -20.24 -23.05
N ARG A 364 -23.20 -19.56 -22.17
CA ARG A 364 -24.49 -20.05 -21.64
C ARG A 364 -25.58 -20.12 -22.71
N LEU A 365 -25.55 -19.22 -23.68
CA LEU A 365 -26.59 -19.05 -24.71
C LEU A 365 -26.15 -19.51 -26.10
N SER A 366 -24.97 -20.12 -26.23
CA SER A 366 -24.41 -20.56 -27.52
C SER A 366 -25.30 -21.59 -28.22
N ASP A 367 -25.92 -22.48 -27.44
CA ASP A 367 -26.74 -23.58 -27.94
C ASP A 367 -28.23 -23.23 -28.02
N ASP A 368 -28.61 -22.00 -27.64
CA ASP A 368 -30.00 -21.56 -27.70
C ASP A 368 -30.45 -21.41 -29.17
N SER A 369 -31.37 -22.28 -29.59
CA SER A 369 -31.93 -22.28 -30.95
C SER A 369 -32.83 -21.08 -31.26
N SER A 370 -33.28 -20.33 -30.25
CA SER A 370 -34.12 -19.14 -30.43
C SER A 370 -33.33 -17.91 -30.83
N LEU A 371 -32.02 -17.89 -30.55
CA LEU A 371 -31.12 -16.77 -30.88
C LEU A 371 -30.48 -16.97 -32.25
N LYS A 372 -30.50 -15.90 -33.04
CA LYS A 372 -29.81 -15.86 -34.33
C LYS A 372 -28.29 -15.68 -34.15
N PRO A 373 -27.46 -16.02 -35.16
CA PRO A 373 -26.00 -15.89 -35.08
C PRO A 373 -25.52 -14.47 -34.73
N ASP A 374 -26.15 -13.44 -35.29
CA ASP A 374 -25.87 -12.03 -34.99
C ASP A 374 -26.14 -11.67 -33.51
N GLN A 375 -27.23 -12.19 -32.94
CA GLN A 375 -27.55 -11.99 -31.52
C GLN A 375 -26.53 -12.70 -30.61
N LYS A 376 -26.12 -13.92 -30.96
CA LYS A 376 -25.09 -14.67 -30.20
C LYS A 376 -23.74 -13.96 -30.23
N VAL A 377 -23.31 -13.48 -31.39
CA VAL A 377 -22.07 -12.70 -31.52
C VAL A 377 -22.16 -11.38 -30.75
N SER A 378 -23.33 -10.75 -30.72
CA SER A 378 -23.57 -9.55 -29.90
C SER A 378 -23.32 -9.82 -28.41
N LEU A 379 -23.77 -10.96 -27.87
CA LEU A 379 -23.53 -11.35 -26.47
C LEU A 379 -22.04 -11.50 -26.16
N ALA A 380 -21.27 -12.08 -27.08
CA ALA A 380 -19.82 -12.21 -26.94
C ALA A 380 -19.12 -10.84 -26.91
N ILE A 381 -19.41 -9.97 -27.88
CA ILE A 381 -18.76 -8.65 -28.01
C ILE A 381 -19.14 -7.72 -26.86
N SER A 382 -20.43 -7.64 -26.54
CA SER A 382 -20.90 -6.78 -25.46
C SER A 382 -20.43 -7.27 -24.09
N GLY A 383 -20.44 -8.59 -23.83
CA GLY A 383 -19.86 -9.15 -22.60
C GLY A 383 -18.36 -8.86 -22.48
N TRP A 384 -17.61 -9.00 -23.59
CA TRP A 384 -16.18 -8.68 -23.65
C TRP A 384 -15.88 -7.21 -23.30
N LEU A 385 -16.68 -6.28 -23.83
CA LEU A 385 -16.45 -4.83 -23.72
C LEU A 385 -17.05 -4.20 -22.46
N LEU A 386 -18.26 -4.58 -22.09
CA LEU A 386 -19.00 -4.02 -20.95
C LEU A 386 -18.77 -4.78 -19.64
N GLY A 387 -18.22 -5.99 -19.71
CA GLY A 387 -17.99 -6.86 -18.57
C GLY A 387 -19.05 -7.96 -18.41
N SER A 388 -18.82 -8.83 -17.43
CA SER A 388 -19.69 -9.98 -17.14
C SER A 388 -21.11 -9.54 -16.76
N GLY A 389 -22.13 -10.19 -17.34
CA GLY A 389 -23.54 -9.96 -17.03
C GLY A 389 -24.14 -8.72 -17.70
N GLU A 390 -23.38 -8.00 -18.51
CA GLU A 390 -23.79 -6.79 -19.22
C GLU A 390 -23.99 -7.03 -20.73
N ALA A 391 -24.09 -8.31 -21.12
CA ALA A 391 -24.24 -8.70 -22.50
C ALA A 391 -25.62 -8.30 -23.06
N ILE A 392 -25.63 -7.81 -24.29
CA ILE A 392 -26.84 -7.45 -25.05
C ILE A 392 -26.87 -8.24 -26.36
N ASP A 393 -28.07 -8.44 -26.90
CA ASP A 393 -28.32 -9.26 -28.09
C ASP A 393 -28.46 -8.44 -29.39
N ASN A 394 -28.25 -7.12 -29.34
CA ASN A 394 -28.30 -6.25 -30.52
C ASN A 394 -26.90 -5.98 -31.10
N LEU A 395 -26.61 -6.61 -32.25
CA LEU A 395 -25.30 -6.53 -32.90
C LEU A 395 -24.92 -5.10 -33.35
N ALA A 396 -25.88 -4.26 -33.75
CA ALA A 396 -25.59 -2.89 -34.16
C ALA A 396 -25.07 -2.06 -32.97
N VAL A 397 -25.77 -2.15 -31.84
CA VAL A 397 -25.36 -1.51 -30.59
C VAL A 397 -24.02 -2.09 -30.09
N ALA A 398 -23.86 -3.41 -30.09
CA ALA A 398 -22.63 -4.07 -29.66
C ALA A 398 -21.41 -3.69 -30.53
N SER A 399 -21.61 -3.56 -31.85
CA SER A 399 -20.57 -3.08 -32.77
C SER A 399 -20.19 -1.63 -32.47
N SER A 400 -21.17 -0.78 -32.15
CA SER A 400 -20.91 0.63 -31.80
C SER A 400 -20.06 0.76 -30.53
N PHE A 401 -20.11 -0.19 -29.60
CA PHE A 401 -19.25 -0.18 -28.40
C PHE A 401 -17.75 -0.24 -28.71
N VAL A 402 -17.37 -0.95 -29.78
CA VAL A 402 -15.97 -1.02 -30.24
C VAL A 402 -15.50 0.38 -30.65
N GLU A 403 -16.33 1.07 -31.45
CA GLU A 403 -16.05 2.44 -31.91
C GLU A 403 -16.02 3.43 -30.74
N VAL A 404 -17.02 3.39 -29.85
CA VAL A 404 -17.07 4.24 -28.65
C VAL A 404 -15.83 4.02 -27.79
N ARG A 405 -15.43 2.77 -27.50
CA ARG A 405 -14.21 2.49 -26.73
C ARG A 405 -12.96 3.08 -27.39
N ASN A 406 -12.86 3.00 -28.71
CA ASN A 406 -11.74 3.56 -29.45
C ASN A 406 -11.72 5.09 -29.35
N GLU A 407 -12.87 5.75 -29.45
CA GLU A 407 -12.99 7.20 -29.28
C GLU A 407 -12.75 7.65 -27.83
N VAL A 408 -13.18 6.87 -26.84
CA VAL A 408 -12.81 7.08 -25.43
C VAL A 408 -11.28 7.07 -25.31
N ARG A 409 -10.60 6.07 -25.88
CA ARG A 409 -9.14 5.98 -25.85
C ARG A 409 -8.49 7.19 -26.54
N ASN A 410 -9.00 7.60 -27.70
CA ASN A 410 -8.53 8.79 -28.42
C ASN A 410 -8.68 10.05 -27.57
N TYR A 411 -9.85 10.26 -26.95
CA TYR A 411 -10.11 11.38 -26.07
C TYR A 411 -9.14 11.43 -24.89
N LEU A 412 -8.89 10.28 -24.24
CA LEU A 412 -8.02 10.18 -23.08
C LEU A 412 -6.53 10.43 -23.42
N GLN A 413 -6.11 10.12 -24.65
CA GLN A 413 -4.74 10.36 -25.14
C GLN A 413 -4.56 11.75 -25.77
N ALA A 414 -5.64 12.39 -26.22
CA ALA A 414 -5.60 13.66 -26.94
C ALA A 414 -5.03 14.80 -26.09
N THR A 415 -4.02 15.48 -26.64
CA THR A 415 -3.37 16.62 -26.00
C THR A 415 -4.09 17.93 -26.32
N ARG A 416 -4.74 18.02 -27.49
CA ARG A 416 -5.39 19.23 -27.98
C ARG A 416 -6.90 19.19 -27.73
N THR A 417 -7.49 20.34 -27.43
CA THR A 417 -8.94 20.45 -27.16
C THR A 417 -9.78 20.06 -28.37
N HIS A 418 -9.41 20.52 -29.56
CA HIS A 418 -10.14 20.19 -30.80
C HIS A 418 -10.26 18.68 -31.06
N GLU A 419 -9.19 17.90 -30.82
CA GLU A 419 -9.19 16.44 -30.98
C GLU A 419 -10.16 15.77 -29.98
N ARG A 420 -10.28 16.35 -28.78
CA ARG A 420 -11.24 15.90 -27.76
C ARG A 420 -12.67 16.22 -28.16
N ASP A 421 -12.92 17.44 -28.63
CA ASP A 421 -14.24 17.88 -29.08
C ASP A 421 -14.75 17.01 -30.24
N GLU A 422 -13.88 16.71 -31.22
CA GLU A 422 -14.23 15.80 -32.32
C GLU A 422 -14.58 14.38 -31.84
N SER A 423 -13.80 13.83 -30.90
CA SER A 423 -14.05 12.49 -30.37
C SER A 423 -15.38 12.45 -29.61
N LEU A 424 -15.69 13.51 -28.86
CA LEU A 424 -16.95 13.67 -28.14
C LEU A 424 -18.16 13.70 -29.09
N GLU A 425 -18.08 14.49 -30.16
CA GLU A 425 -19.16 14.57 -31.15
C GLU A 425 -19.36 13.23 -31.89
N ARG A 426 -18.29 12.51 -32.22
CA ARG A 426 -18.39 11.15 -32.78
C ARG A 426 -19.10 10.20 -31.81
N MET A 427 -18.73 10.20 -30.53
CA MET A 427 -19.38 9.36 -29.53
C MET A 427 -20.87 9.67 -29.37
N ARG A 428 -21.26 10.96 -29.33
CA ARG A 428 -22.67 11.37 -29.22
C ARG A 428 -23.54 10.89 -30.40
N GLY A 429 -22.94 10.66 -31.56
CA GLY A 429 -23.62 10.12 -32.73
C GLY A 429 -23.79 8.60 -32.75
N LEU A 430 -23.17 7.86 -31.83
CA LEU A 430 -23.21 6.39 -31.78
C LEU A 430 -24.27 5.90 -30.78
N GLU A 431 -24.96 4.81 -31.11
CA GLU A 431 -25.99 4.20 -30.22
C GLU A 431 -25.42 3.79 -28.85
N GLY A 432 -24.17 3.30 -28.82
CA GLY A 432 -23.45 2.96 -27.60
C GLY A 432 -22.86 4.16 -26.85
N GLY A 433 -23.00 5.38 -27.39
CA GLY A 433 -22.43 6.61 -26.83
C GLY A 433 -23.31 7.25 -25.77
N THR A 434 -23.82 6.48 -24.80
CA THR A 434 -24.57 7.01 -23.66
C THR A 434 -23.67 7.12 -22.43
N PRO A 435 -23.93 8.02 -21.46
CA PRO A 435 -23.13 8.11 -20.23
C PRO A 435 -22.95 6.77 -19.51
N SER A 436 -24.01 5.95 -19.46
CA SER A 436 -23.97 4.64 -18.81
C SER A 436 -23.05 3.65 -19.52
N TYR A 437 -23.14 3.53 -20.84
CA TYR A 437 -22.27 2.64 -21.60
C TYR A 437 -20.82 3.12 -21.62
N VAL A 438 -20.59 4.44 -21.76
CA VAL A 438 -19.24 5.02 -21.69
C VAL A 438 -18.58 4.70 -20.34
N ALA A 439 -19.29 4.86 -19.22
CA ALA A 439 -18.76 4.51 -17.90
C ALA A 439 -18.41 3.00 -17.79
N LYS A 440 -19.29 2.11 -18.28
CA LYS A 440 -19.03 0.66 -18.30
C LYS A 440 -17.83 0.27 -19.16
N LEU A 441 -17.68 0.90 -20.34
CA LEU A 441 -16.53 0.71 -21.22
C LEU A 441 -15.23 1.15 -20.56
N ILE A 442 -15.22 2.34 -19.93
CA ILE A 442 -14.06 2.87 -19.21
C ILE A 442 -13.61 1.93 -18.08
N ALA A 443 -14.58 1.37 -17.34
CA ALA A 443 -14.33 0.46 -16.23
C ALA A 443 -13.68 -0.87 -16.69
N ASN A 444 -13.98 -1.34 -17.91
CA ASN A 444 -13.59 -2.66 -18.40
C ASN A 444 -12.51 -2.66 -19.49
N MET A 445 -12.21 -1.50 -20.09
CA MET A 445 -11.11 -1.35 -21.03
C MET A 445 -9.75 -1.42 -20.33
N LYS A 446 -8.70 -1.67 -21.12
CA LYS A 446 -7.31 -1.56 -20.67
C LYS A 446 -6.95 -0.12 -20.28
N PRO A 447 -5.85 0.09 -19.52
CA PRO A 447 -5.29 1.42 -19.36
C PRO A 447 -5.12 2.12 -20.72
N PRO A 448 -5.50 3.41 -20.83
CA PRO A 448 -5.57 4.09 -22.12
C PRO A 448 -4.20 4.31 -22.75
N ILE A 449 -3.12 4.37 -21.97
CA ILE A 449 -1.76 4.58 -22.47
C ILE A 449 -1.01 3.25 -22.43
N GLU A 450 -0.58 2.78 -23.60
CA GLU A 450 0.27 1.60 -23.67
C GLU A 450 1.68 1.93 -23.17
N THR A 451 2.24 1.05 -22.35
CA THR A 451 3.62 1.19 -21.88
C THR A 451 4.55 0.38 -22.76
N GLN A 452 5.50 1.05 -23.39
CA GLN A 452 6.52 0.40 -24.22
C GLN A 452 7.39 -0.54 -23.39
N ALA A 453 7.95 -1.56 -24.04
CA ALA A 453 8.82 -2.55 -23.40
C ALA A 453 10.02 -1.89 -22.69
N SER A 454 10.42 -2.48 -21.56
CA SER A 454 11.40 -1.90 -20.64
C SER A 454 12.81 -1.79 -21.23
N GLU A 455 13.44 -0.62 -21.07
CA GLU A 455 14.88 -0.42 -21.33
C GLU A 455 15.77 -0.88 -20.16
N THR A 456 15.19 -1.25 -19.01
CA THR A 456 15.96 -1.54 -17.78
C THR A 456 16.60 -2.92 -17.74
N GLY A 457 16.21 -3.83 -18.66
CA GLY A 457 16.66 -5.23 -18.66
C GLY A 457 16.06 -6.10 -17.54
N VAL A 458 15.20 -5.54 -16.68
CA VAL A 458 14.49 -6.26 -15.61
C VAL A 458 13.01 -6.38 -15.96
N SER A 459 12.48 -7.61 -15.91
CA SER A 459 11.09 -7.90 -16.25
C SER A 459 10.11 -7.09 -15.38
N GLY A 460 9.20 -6.37 -16.03
CA GLY A 460 8.17 -5.56 -15.38
C GLY A 460 8.67 -4.28 -14.70
N LEU A 461 9.96 -3.97 -14.72
CA LEU A 461 10.51 -2.71 -14.18
C LEU A 461 10.56 -1.66 -15.29
N TYR A 462 10.07 -0.46 -15.05
CA TYR A 462 10.16 0.65 -16.00
C TYR A 462 10.66 1.91 -15.32
N GLU A 463 11.46 2.70 -16.02
CA GLU A 463 11.67 4.11 -15.71
C GLU A 463 10.80 4.94 -16.64
N LEU A 464 9.90 5.74 -16.07
CA LEU A 464 8.93 6.53 -16.83
C LEU A 464 9.10 8.02 -16.50
N THR A 465 8.68 8.86 -17.44
CA THR A 465 8.76 10.32 -17.31
C THR A 465 7.40 10.94 -17.62
N VAL A 466 7.00 11.91 -16.81
CA VAL A 466 5.76 12.67 -16.93
C VAL A 466 6.07 14.18 -16.96
N PRO A 467 5.37 14.98 -17.78
CA PRO A 467 5.55 16.43 -17.78
C PRO A 467 5.45 17.04 -16.38
N GLY A 468 6.36 17.97 -16.08
CA GLY A 468 6.43 18.66 -14.80
C GLY A 468 5.38 19.75 -14.64
N LEU A 469 5.59 20.62 -13.66
CA LEU A 469 4.87 21.90 -13.57
C LEU A 469 5.21 22.77 -14.80
N ALA A 470 4.35 23.74 -15.12
CA ALA A 470 4.58 24.63 -16.26
C ALA A 470 5.97 25.27 -16.21
N ASP A 471 6.69 25.21 -17.33
CA ASP A 471 8.07 25.70 -17.49
C ASP A 471 9.11 25.05 -16.55
N GLN A 472 8.81 23.88 -15.97
CA GLN A 472 9.72 23.11 -15.13
C GLN A 472 10.09 21.76 -15.76
N ALA A 473 11.20 21.18 -15.28
CA ALA A 473 11.66 19.88 -15.71
C ALA A 473 10.61 18.78 -15.46
N ALA A 474 10.60 17.79 -16.35
CA ALA A 474 9.76 16.60 -16.21
C ALA A 474 10.09 15.81 -14.92
N PHE A 475 9.08 15.14 -14.38
CA PHE A 475 9.26 14.21 -13.27
C PHE A 475 9.55 12.81 -13.82
N SER A 476 10.46 12.09 -13.18
CA SER A 476 10.73 10.68 -13.51
C SER A 476 10.42 9.80 -12.31
N TYR A 477 10.05 8.56 -12.55
CA TYR A 477 9.71 7.59 -11.52
C TYR A 477 9.97 6.16 -12.00
N TYR A 478 10.16 5.24 -11.06
CA TYR A 478 10.19 3.82 -11.36
C TYR A 478 8.84 3.16 -11.07
N VAL A 479 8.49 2.15 -11.85
CA VAL A 479 7.38 1.26 -11.56
C VAL A 479 7.80 -0.20 -11.75
N GLN A 480 7.48 -1.05 -10.78
CA GLN A 480 7.62 -2.50 -10.87
C GLN A 480 6.24 -3.14 -10.94
N LEU A 481 5.97 -3.84 -12.03
CA LEU A 481 4.79 -4.69 -12.20
C LEU A 481 5.00 -6.05 -11.52
N PRO A 482 3.92 -6.65 -10.99
CA PRO A 482 4.00 -8.01 -10.46
C PRO A 482 4.19 -9.04 -11.58
N PRO A 483 4.68 -10.24 -11.26
CA PRO A 483 4.72 -11.35 -12.21
C PRO A 483 3.33 -11.66 -12.78
N GLU A 484 3.29 -12.09 -14.05
CA GLU A 484 2.04 -12.44 -14.75
C GLU A 484 1.01 -11.29 -14.77
N TYR A 485 1.49 -10.04 -14.84
CA TYR A 485 0.63 -8.87 -14.95
C TYR A 485 -0.29 -8.94 -16.18
N SER A 486 -1.58 -8.69 -15.97
CA SER A 486 -2.60 -8.58 -17.02
C SER A 486 -3.31 -7.23 -16.94
N PRO A 487 -3.44 -6.46 -18.04
CA PRO A 487 -4.12 -5.17 -18.02
C PRO A 487 -5.63 -5.26 -17.76
N TYR A 488 -6.20 -6.47 -17.72
CA TYR A 488 -7.62 -6.73 -17.41
C TYR A 488 -7.89 -7.04 -15.94
N ARG A 489 -6.84 -7.26 -15.14
CA ARG A 489 -6.94 -7.39 -13.69
C ARG A 489 -6.55 -6.07 -13.04
N ARG A 490 -7.24 -5.65 -11.98
CA ARG A 490 -6.86 -4.47 -11.18
C ARG A 490 -5.92 -4.90 -10.06
N TYR A 491 -4.81 -4.19 -9.88
CA TYR A 491 -3.75 -4.53 -8.92
C TYR A 491 -3.67 -3.47 -7.82
N PRO A 492 -3.54 -3.86 -6.55
CA PRO A 492 -3.19 -2.92 -5.50
C PRO A 492 -1.82 -2.27 -5.79
N CYS A 493 -1.63 -1.05 -5.29
CA CYS A 493 -0.45 -0.24 -5.60
C CYS A 493 0.18 0.34 -4.33
N ILE A 494 1.50 0.35 -4.27
CA ILE A 494 2.27 1.06 -3.25
C ILE A 494 3.02 2.19 -3.94
N VAL A 495 2.74 3.43 -3.54
CA VAL A 495 3.59 4.59 -3.87
C VAL A 495 4.59 4.74 -2.73
N THR A 496 5.89 4.65 -3.01
CA THR A 496 6.92 4.60 -1.98
C THR A 496 7.98 5.68 -2.18
N LEU A 497 8.26 6.43 -1.12
CA LEU A 497 9.10 7.63 -1.15
C LEU A 497 10.44 7.37 -0.44
N ASN A 498 11.55 7.60 -1.15
CA ASN A 498 12.88 7.33 -0.61
C ASN A 498 13.32 8.41 0.39
N GLY A 499 14.03 7.97 1.44
CA GLY A 499 14.65 8.86 2.42
C GLY A 499 15.94 9.52 1.93
N ALA A 500 16.49 10.44 2.73
CA ALA A 500 17.76 11.08 2.46
C ALA A 500 18.88 10.04 2.31
N GLY A 501 19.68 10.15 1.25
CA GLY A 501 20.79 9.22 0.96
C GLY A 501 20.38 7.85 0.42
N SER A 502 19.08 7.56 0.29
CA SER A 502 18.57 6.37 -0.40
C SER A 502 18.03 6.71 -1.79
N SER A 503 17.81 5.70 -2.63
CA SER A 503 17.28 5.89 -3.99
C SER A 503 15.86 5.32 -4.17
N PRO A 504 15.12 5.81 -5.17
CA PRO A 504 13.85 5.20 -5.59
C PRO A 504 13.96 3.70 -5.92
N GLN A 505 15.07 3.25 -6.52
CA GLN A 505 15.30 1.83 -6.80
C GLN A 505 15.45 1.01 -5.52
N GLN A 506 16.11 1.54 -4.49
CA GLN A 506 16.17 0.87 -3.19
C GLN A 506 14.78 0.74 -2.54
N GLN A 507 13.85 1.66 -2.83
CA GLN A 507 12.46 1.50 -2.41
C GLN A 507 11.76 0.37 -3.19
N ILE A 508 11.98 0.27 -4.51
CA ILE A 508 11.51 -0.88 -5.29
C ILE A 508 12.07 -2.19 -4.70
N ASP A 509 13.36 -2.24 -4.38
CA ASP A 509 14.01 -3.43 -3.80
C ASP A 509 13.44 -3.79 -2.42
N TRP A 510 13.10 -2.80 -1.59
CA TRP A 510 12.53 -3.04 -0.27
C TRP A 510 11.17 -3.75 -0.35
N TRP A 511 10.31 -3.33 -1.28
CA TRP A 511 8.96 -3.87 -1.45
C TRP A 511 8.91 -5.12 -2.35
N ALA A 512 9.53 -5.04 -3.52
CA ALA A 512 9.49 -6.08 -4.54
C ALA A 512 10.63 -7.09 -4.39
N GLY A 513 11.62 -6.85 -3.52
CA GLY A 513 12.80 -7.68 -3.35
C GLY A 513 13.87 -7.35 -4.40
N GLY A 514 15.14 -7.58 -4.07
CA GLY A 514 16.25 -7.40 -5.02
C GLY A 514 16.10 -8.29 -6.26
N TYR A 515 16.60 -7.80 -7.40
CA TYR A 515 16.58 -8.57 -8.64
C TYR A 515 17.53 -9.77 -8.55
N ASN A 516 17.01 -10.96 -8.88
CA ASN A 516 17.81 -12.17 -8.96
C ASN A 516 18.07 -12.49 -10.44
N GLU A 517 19.33 -12.36 -10.86
CA GLU A 517 19.73 -12.56 -12.26
C GLU A 517 19.51 -14.01 -12.73
N GLU A 518 19.79 -15.00 -11.86
CA GLU A 518 19.66 -16.44 -12.18
C GLU A 518 18.23 -16.82 -12.54
N THR A 519 17.26 -16.24 -11.84
CA THR A 519 15.83 -16.51 -12.02
C THR A 519 15.14 -15.42 -12.84
N SER A 520 15.86 -14.38 -13.26
CA SER A 520 15.35 -13.21 -13.99
C SER A 520 14.06 -12.61 -13.38
N THR A 521 13.93 -12.67 -12.05
CA THR A 521 12.71 -12.29 -11.33
C THR A 521 13.02 -11.63 -9.98
N ARG A 522 12.00 -11.00 -9.40
CA ARG A 522 12.02 -10.45 -8.04
C ARG A 522 11.08 -11.27 -7.14
N HIS A 523 11.54 -11.56 -5.92
CA HIS A 523 10.85 -12.49 -5.00
C HIS A 523 10.33 -11.84 -3.71
N GLY A 524 10.31 -10.51 -3.63
CA GLY A 524 9.82 -9.78 -2.46
C GLY A 524 8.30 -9.82 -2.32
N GLN A 525 7.80 -9.24 -1.22
CA GLN A 525 6.40 -9.40 -0.84
C GLN A 525 5.42 -8.73 -1.81
N ALA A 526 5.80 -7.60 -2.44
CA ALA A 526 4.96 -6.98 -3.46
C ALA A 526 4.78 -7.91 -4.69
N ALA A 527 5.87 -8.52 -5.16
CA ALA A 527 5.80 -9.51 -6.24
C ALA A 527 4.99 -10.74 -5.81
N ARG A 528 5.14 -11.19 -4.56
CA ARG A 528 4.39 -12.33 -4.01
C ARG A 528 2.88 -12.12 -3.91
N ARG A 529 2.44 -10.90 -3.60
CA ARG A 529 1.02 -10.56 -3.36
C ARG A 529 0.35 -9.82 -4.52
N GLY A 530 1.06 -9.64 -5.64
CA GLY A 530 0.50 -9.00 -6.83
C GLY A 530 0.31 -7.50 -6.65
N PHE A 531 1.27 -6.79 -6.05
CA PHE A 531 1.26 -5.33 -5.94
C PHE A 531 2.10 -4.70 -7.04
N ILE A 532 1.62 -3.57 -7.57
CA ILE A 532 2.42 -2.63 -8.34
C ILE A 532 3.17 -1.73 -7.36
N VAL A 533 4.46 -1.47 -7.59
CA VAL A 533 5.26 -0.56 -6.75
C VAL A 533 5.71 0.63 -7.58
N VAL A 534 5.35 1.84 -7.18
CA VAL A 534 5.69 3.11 -7.83
C VAL A 534 6.63 3.91 -6.93
N ALA A 535 7.80 4.30 -7.44
CA ALA A 535 8.80 5.06 -6.70
C ALA A 535 9.17 6.37 -7.44
N PRO A 536 8.53 7.49 -7.11
CA PRO A 536 8.87 8.82 -7.66
C PRO A 536 10.31 9.24 -7.36
N LYS A 537 10.97 9.93 -8.31
CA LYS A 537 12.30 10.53 -8.08
C LYS A 537 12.18 11.94 -7.51
N TRP A 538 12.89 12.21 -6.43
CA TRP A 538 13.14 13.58 -5.98
C TRP A 538 13.91 14.37 -7.04
N GLN A 539 13.56 15.65 -7.17
CA GLN A 539 14.07 16.50 -8.25
C GLN A 539 15.38 17.21 -7.86
N LYS A 540 15.61 17.43 -6.57
CA LYS A 540 16.84 18.06 -6.10
C LYS A 540 17.93 17.02 -5.95
N PRO A 541 19.09 17.19 -6.62
CA PRO A 541 20.24 16.32 -6.42
C PRO A 541 20.64 16.30 -4.94
N HIS A 542 20.85 15.12 -4.38
CA HIS A 542 21.25 14.93 -2.98
C HIS A 542 20.35 15.62 -1.95
N GLN A 543 19.05 15.67 -2.21
CA GLN A 543 18.06 16.18 -1.27
C GLN A 543 18.18 15.48 0.09
N ARG A 544 18.22 16.28 1.16
CA ARG A 544 18.41 15.80 2.54
C ARG A 544 17.18 15.96 3.41
N GLU A 545 16.27 16.84 3.03
CA GLU A 545 15.10 17.21 3.81
C GLU A 545 13.90 17.36 2.87
N TYR A 546 12.70 17.15 3.41
CA TYR A 546 11.45 17.39 2.73
C TYR A 546 11.00 18.84 2.96
N GLU A 547 10.70 19.57 1.88
CA GLU A 547 10.45 21.02 1.95
C GLU A 547 8.95 21.40 1.92
N PHE A 548 8.06 20.39 1.90
CA PHE A 548 6.61 20.58 1.83
C PHE A 548 6.13 21.34 0.58
N SER A 549 6.99 21.41 -0.44
CA SER A 549 6.81 22.28 -1.60
C SER A 549 5.79 21.72 -2.58
N LEU A 550 5.20 22.61 -3.37
CA LEU A 550 4.31 22.24 -4.47
C LEU A 550 4.98 21.27 -5.44
N ARG A 551 6.28 21.43 -5.69
CA ARG A 551 7.03 20.60 -6.65
C ARG A 551 7.19 19.17 -6.15
N GLU A 552 7.43 18.97 -4.86
CA GLU A 552 7.53 17.63 -4.27
C GLU A 552 6.17 16.92 -4.28
N HIS A 553 5.09 17.62 -3.92
CA HIS A 553 3.72 17.12 -4.07
C HIS A 553 3.43 16.73 -5.53
N ALA A 554 3.74 17.61 -6.48
CA ALA A 554 3.54 17.36 -7.90
C ALA A 554 4.29 16.13 -8.39
N SER A 555 5.54 15.92 -7.96
CA SER A 555 6.30 14.73 -8.36
C SER A 555 5.62 13.42 -7.95
N VAL A 556 4.98 13.38 -6.78
CA VAL A 556 4.30 12.17 -6.29
C VAL A 556 2.96 12.00 -7.01
N LEU A 557 2.13 13.06 -7.02
CA LEU A 557 0.77 13.00 -7.56
C LEU A 557 0.76 12.79 -9.08
N PHE A 558 1.68 13.43 -9.81
CA PHE A 558 1.74 13.28 -11.28
C PHE A 558 2.27 11.91 -11.67
N SER A 559 3.25 11.36 -10.93
CA SER A 559 3.73 9.99 -11.15
C SER A 559 2.66 8.95 -10.87
N LEU A 560 1.92 9.05 -9.75
CA LEU A 560 0.80 8.15 -9.46
C LEU A 560 -0.24 8.20 -10.59
N ARG A 561 -0.65 9.41 -10.99
CA ARG A 561 -1.65 9.57 -12.04
C ARG A 561 -1.19 9.01 -13.39
N ASP A 562 0.06 9.27 -13.79
CA ASP A 562 0.61 8.70 -15.01
C ASP A 562 0.67 7.17 -14.94
N ALA A 563 1.05 6.61 -13.80
CA ALA A 563 1.02 5.17 -13.57
C ALA A 563 -0.39 4.58 -13.70
N ILE A 564 -1.43 5.24 -13.17
CA ILE A 564 -2.83 4.78 -13.29
C ILE A 564 -3.30 4.79 -14.76
N ARG A 565 -2.84 5.74 -15.58
CA ARG A 565 -3.19 5.80 -17.02
C ARG A 565 -2.49 4.74 -17.85
N ARG A 566 -1.40 4.19 -17.35
CA ARG A 566 -0.52 3.22 -18.03
C ARG A 566 -0.71 1.79 -17.56
N MET A 567 -1.09 1.63 -16.30
CA MET A 567 -1.14 0.35 -15.60
C MET A 567 -2.52 0.16 -14.97
N SER A 568 -2.93 -1.09 -14.81
CA SER A 568 -4.21 -1.46 -14.24
C SER A 568 -4.15 -1.43 -12.72
N ILE A 569 -4.09 -0.22 -12.16
CA ILE A 569 -4.07 0.03 -10.72
C ILE A 569 -5.51 0.04 -10.18
N ASP A 570 -5.73 -0.70 -9.09
CA ASP A 570 -6.90 -0.55 -8.23
C ASP A 570 -6.74 0.74 -7.41
N THR A 571 -7.39 1.82 -7.86
CA THR A 571 -7.44 3.13 -7.20
C THR A 571 -8.01 3.09 -5.79
N ASP A 572 -8.71 2.02 -5.39
CA ASP A 572 -9.19 1.84 -4.01
C ASP A 572 -8.21 1.10 -3.10
N ARG A 573 -7.09 0.63 -3.65
CA ARG A 573 -6.00 -0.04 -2.94
C ARG A 573 -4.64 0.59 -3.24
N VAL A 574 -4.59 1.93 -3.24
CA VAL A 574 -3.34 2.68 -3.36
C VAL A 574 -2.84 3.07 -1.97
N PHE A 575 -1.68 2.57 -1.57
CA PHE A 575 -1.05 2.86 -0.28
C PHE A 575 0.11 3.82 -0.47
N LEU A 576 0.26 4.81 0.43
CA LEU A 576 1.40 5.72 0.43
C LEU A 576 2.38 5.33 1.53
N SER A 577 3.63 5.14 1.16
CA SER A 577 4.71 4.78 2.07
C SER A 577 5.91 5.70 1.89
N GLY A 578 6.72 5.82 2.93
CA GLY A 578 8.04 6.42 2.79
C GLY A 578 8.95 6.19 3.98
N HIS A 579 10.24 6.35 3.75
CA HIS A 579 11.28 6.23 4.77
C HIS A 579 11.86 7.60 5.12
N SER A 580 12.01 7.92 6.41
CA SER A 580 12.69 9.14 6.88
C SER A 580 12.04 10.39 6.25
N MET A 581 12.79 11.26 5.56
CA MET A 581 12.20 12.41 4.82
C MET A 581 11.09 12.01 3.83
N GLY A 582 11.18 10.81 3.24
CA GLY A 582 10.12 10.26 2.39
C GLY A 582 8.89 9.84 3.20
N GLY A 583 9.09 9.41 4.45
CA GLY A 583 8.01 9.17 5.41
C GLY A 583 7.33 10.46 5.86
N ASP A 584 8.11 11.53 6.07
CA ASP A 584 7.57 12.88 6.36
C ASP A 584 6.69 13.35 5.19
N ALA A 585 7.20 13.20 3.95
CA ALA A 585 6.46 13.51 2.73
C ALA A 585 5.19 12.66 2.58
N ALA A 586 5.28 11.36 2.86
CA ALA A 586 4.13 10.46 2.82
C ALA A 586 3.04 10.91 3.81
N TRP A 587 3.44 11.28 5.03
CA TRP A 587 2.51 11.75 6.04
C TRP A 587 1.86 13.09 5.64
N ASP A 588 2.63 14.07 5.15
CA ASP A 588 2.07 15.34 4.68
C ASP A 588 1.12 15.18 3.48
N ILE A 589 1.56 14.48 2.43
CA ILE A 589 0.80 14.32 1.18
C ILE A 589 -0.49 13.55 1.43
N SER A 590 -0.46 12.52 2.28
CA SER A 590 -1.67 11.75 2.60
C SER A 590 -2.71 12.55 3.37
N LEU A 591 -2.29 13.45 4.25
CA LEU A 591 -3.22 14.36 4.94
C LEU A 591 -3.74 15.47 4.03
N SER A 592 -2.99 15.81 2.98
CA SER A 592 -3.36 16.85 2.00
C SER A 592 -4.35 16.34 0.97
N HIS A 593 -4.22 15.06 0.61
CA HIS A 593 -5.05 14.37 -0.37
C HIS A 593 -5.57 13.05 0.21
N PRO A 594 -6.36 13.08 1.30
CA PRO A 594 -6.82 11.87 1.99
C PRO A 594 -7.75 11.01 1.13
N ASP A 595 -8.25 11.56 0.02
CA ASP A 595 -9.11 10.93 -0.97
C ASP A 595 -8.37 10.03 -1.97
N LEU A 596 -7.04 9.97 -1.93
CA LEU A 596 -6.26 9.15 -2.86
C LEU A 596 -5.79 7.82 -2.28
N TRP A 597 -5.82 7.67 -0.95
CA TRP A 597 -5.07 6.61 -0.27
C TRP A 597 -5.99 5.64 0.48
N ALA A 598 -5.73 4.34 0.29
CA ALA A 598 -6.30 3.26 1.09
C ALA A 598 -5.62 3.15 2.46
N GLY A 599 -4.40 3.66 2.60
CA GLY A 599 -3.64 3.68 3.84
C GLY A 599 -2.28 4.36 3.73
N LEU A 600 -1.74 4.78 4.88
CA LEU A 600 -0.44 5.44 5.04
C LEU A 600 0.52 4.54 5.85
N ILE A 601 1.76 4.35 5.36
CA ILE A 601 2.80 3.52 5.99
C ILE A 601 4.11 4.33 6.11
N PRO A 602 4.24 5.20 7.11
CA PRO A 602 5.41 6.02 7.30
C PRO A 602 6.42 5.30 8.22
N ILE A 603 7.65 5.15 7.73
CA ILE A 603 8.74 4.47 8.42
C ILE A 603 9.75 5.54 8.87
N VAL A 604 9.98 5.63 10.17
CA VAL A 604 10.83 6.64 10.84
C VAL A 604 10.54 8.08 10.43
N ALA A 605 9.26 8.40 10.29
CA ALA A 605 8.77 9.73 9.92
C ALA A 605 8.54 10.63 11.14
N ASN A 606 8.64 11.94 10.93
CA ASN A 606 8.39 12.99 11.90
C ASN A 606 7.28 13.93 11.46
N ALA A 607 6.40 14.27 12.39
CA ALA A 607 5.36 15.26 12.18
C ALA A 607 5.89 16.68 12.35
N ASP A 608 5.90 17.42 11.24
CA ASP A 608 6.22 18.84 11.24
C ASP A 608 5.24 19.66 10.39
N ARG A 609 5.29 20.98 10.57
CA ARG A 609 4.59 22.00 9.75
C ARG A 609 3.09 21.69 9.56
N TYR A 610 2.70 21.34 8.33
CA TYR A 610 1.32 21.13 7.89
C TYR A 610 0.67 19.88 8.50
N ILE A 611 1.45 18.84 8.79
CA ILE A 611 0.95 17.59 9.39
C ILE A 611 0.18 17.90 10.69
N ARG A 612 0.76 18.79 11.52
CA ARG A 612 0.17 19.22 12.80
C ARG A 612 -1.14 20.00 12.63
N LYS A 613 -1.37 20.57 11.45
CA LYS A 613 -2.56 21.37 11.13
C LYS A 613 -3.65 20.53 10.45
N TYR A 614 -3.30 19.43 9.79
CA TYR A 614 -4.19 18.63 8.97
C TYR A 614 -4.65 17.31 9.61
N SER A 615 -4.32 17.07 10.88
CA SER A 615 -4.70 15.82 11.60
C SER A 615 -6.19 15.44 11.57
N ASP A 616 -7.13 16.35 11.27
CA ASP A 616 -8.55 15.98 11.12
C ASP A 616 -8.86 15.35 9.74
N ASN A 617 -7.95 15.43 8.76
CA ASN A 617 -8.14 14.91 7.41
C ASN A 617 -7.99 13.38 7.32
N CYS A 618 -7.23 12.75 8.23
CA CYS A 618 -7.03 11.29 8.23
C CYS A 618 -8.10 10.48 8.96
N ARG A 619 -9.31 11.02 9.20
CA ARG A 619 -10.35 10.30 9.96
C ARG A 619 -10.81 8.99 9.31
N THR A 620 -10.67 8.88 8.00
CA THR A 620 -11.02 7.68 7.24
C THR A 620 -9.79 7.00 6.64
N LEU A 621 -8.58 7.44 7.04
CA LEU A 621 -7.32 6.96 6.49
C LEU A 621 -6.63 6.07 7.54
N PRO A 622 -6.56 4.75 7.31
CA PRO A 622 -5.75 3.85 8.12
C PRO A 622 -4.26 4.22 8.08
N MET A 623 -3.58 4.19 9.23
CA MET A 623 -2.15 4.54 9.34
C MET A 623 -1.33 3.48 10.10
N TYR A 624 -0.18 3.07 9.56
CA TYR A 624 0.73 2.07 10.15
C TYR A 624 2.16 2.62 10.30
N PHE A 625 2.49 3.15 11.48
CA PHE A 625 3.78 3.75 11.79
C PHE A 625 4.80 2.72 12.25
N VAL A 626 6.05 2.85 11.80
CA VAL A 626 7.16 1.97 12.23
C VAL A 626 8.39 2.80 12.58
N GLY A 627 9.00 2.54 13.73
CA GLY A 627 10.23 3.21 14.15
C GLY A 627 11.04 2.44 15.21
N GLY A 628 12.20 2.98 15.57
CA GLY A 628 13.12 2.39 16.55
C GLY A 628 13.05 3.07 17.92
N GLU A 629 13.21 2.30 19.00
CA GLU A 629 13.29 2.85 20.36
C GLU A 629 14.47 3.83 20.55
N ARG A 630 15.58 3.59 19.86
CA ARG A 630 16.83 4.36 19.96
C ARG A 630 17.01 5.34 18.79
N ASP A 631 15.95 5.58 18.02
CA ASP A 631 15.93 6.54 16.93
C ASP A 631 15.62 7.94 17.42
N GLY A 632 16.58 8.59 18.08
CA GLY A 632 16.50 10.02 18.43
C GLY A 632 15.41 10.44 19.43
N GLY A 633 14.58 9.51 19.94
CA GLY A 633 13.37 9.85 20.68
C GLY A 633 12.13 10.01 19.79
N TRP A 634 12.14 9.43 18.59
CA TRP A 634 11.08 9.42 17.58
C TRP A 634 9.65 9.32 18.13
N LEU A 635 9.40 8.39 19.07
CA LEU A 635 8.07 8.22 19.66
C LEU A 635 7.62 9.46 20.44
N ASN A 636 8.55 10.12 21.16
CA ASN A 636 8.28 11.31 21.95
C ASN A 636 8.16 12.56 21.06
N GLU A 637 9.01 12.69 20.04
CA GLU A 637 8.95 13.81 19.09
C GLU A 637 7.61 13.87 18.36
N ASN A 638 7.03 12.70 18.06
CA ASN A 638 5.71 12.56 17.46
C ASN A 638 4.56 12.42 18.46
N GLY A 639 4.85 12.39 19.77
CA GLY A 639 3.89 11.99 20.79
C GLY A 639 2.63 12.85 20.82
N THR A 640 2.73 14.14 20.47
CA THR A 640 1.55 15.03 20.38
C THR A 640 0.57 14.61 19.28
N GLU A 641 1.08 14.17 18.12
CA GLU A 641 0.25 13.74 17.01
C GLU A 641 -0.25 12.31 17.23
N PHE A 642 0.61 11.42 17.74
CA PHE A 642 0.21 10.05 18.09
C PHE A 642 -0.87 10.02 19.18
N ASP A 643 -0.76 10.85 20.22
CA ASP A 643 -1.82 10.99 21.23
C ASP A 643 -3.12 11.48 20.62
N ARG A 644 -3.04 12.41 19.66
CA ARG A 644 -4.24 12.94 18.99
C ARG A 644 -4.98 11.84 18.24
N TYR A 645 -4.25 10.96 17.56
CA TYR A 645 -4.84 9.84 16.83
C TYR A 645 -5.33 8.74 17.76
N LEU A 646 -4.50 8.28 18.70
CA LEU A 646 -4.82 7.17 19.60
C LEU A 646 -5.95 7.49 20.59
N ARG A 647 -6.20 8.76 20.93
CA ARG A 647 -7.23 9.11 21.92
C ARG A 647 -8.62 9.39 21.35
N ARG A 648 -8.73 9.74 20.06
CA ARG A 648 -10.00 10.20 19.46
C ARG A 648 -10.72 9.08 18.72
N ALA A 649 -12.06 9.11 18.73
CA ALA A 649 -12.96 8.06 18.19
C ALA A 649 -12.98 7.85 16.67
N LYS A 650 -11.99 8.36 15.96
CA LYS A 650 -12.09 8.56 14.52
C LYS A 650 -10.83 8.14 13.74
N TYR A 651 -9.89 7.40 14.33
CA TYR A 651 -8.65 7.07 13.64
C TYR A 651 -8.33 5.59 13.80
N ASP A 652 -8.04 4.94 12.67
CA ASP A 652 -7.41 3.63 12.63
C ASP A 652 -5.90 3.84 12.53
N ILE A 653 -5.21 3.66 13.66
CA ILE A 653 -3.76 3.83 13.74
C ILE A 653 -3.13 2.68 14.50
N THR A 654 -2.05 2.16 13.92
CA THR A 654 -1.14 1.21 14.56
C THR A 654 0.25 1.84 14.59
N ILE A 655 0.91 1.84 15.74
CA ILE A 655 2.28 2.34 15.89
C ILE A 655 3.15 1.20 16.38
N VAL A 656 4.25 0.94 15.69
CA VAL A 656 5.20 -0.13 16.00
C VAL A 656 6.56 0.48 16.34
N GLN A 657 7.05 0.17 17.54
CA GLN A 657 8.38 0.56 17.99
C GLN A 657 9.25 -0.68 18.25
N TYR A 658 10.32 -0.83 17.48
CA TYR A 658 11.27 -1.94 17.68
C TYR A 658 12.23 -1.69 18.84
N LEU A 659 12.43 -2.72 19.67
CA LEU A 659 13.23 -2.63 20.89
C LEU A 659 14.74 -2.49 20.59
N GLY A 660 15.33 -1.44 21.14
CA GLY A 660 16.75 -1.12 21.01
C GLY A 660 17.24 -0.75 19.61
N ARG A 661 16.35 -0.64 18.60
CA ARG A 661 16.69 -0.32 17.20
C ARG A 661 16.85 1.18 16.98
N GLY A 662 17.70 1.56 16.03
CA GLY A 662 17.99 2.95 15.65
C GLY A 662 17.16 3.46 14.48
N HIS A 663 17.69 4.44 13.76
CA HIS A 663 17.15 4.90 12.47
C HIS A 663 17.42 3.84 11.39
N GLU A 664 16.43 3.00 11.10
CA GLU A 664 16.56 1.80 10.26
C GLU A 664 15.42 1.69 9.24
N HIS A 665 15.55 0.74 8.31
CA HIS A 665 14.56 0.48 7.26
C HIS A 665 13.46 -0.52 7.67
N PHE A 666 13.59 -1.19 8.81
CA PHE A 666 12.57 -2.09 9.39
C PHE A 666 11.93 -3.12 8.44
N GLN A 667 12.73 -3.74 7.56
CA GLN A 667 12.22 -4.80 6.66
C GLN A 667 11.64 -6.00 7.43
N ASP A 668 12.03 -6.19 8.70
CA ASP A 668 11.45 -7.16 9.63
C ASP A 668 9.91 -7.04 9.74
N GLU A 669 9.35 -5.85 9.50
CA GLU A 669 7.92 -5.56 9.62
C GLU A 669 7.12 -5.88 8.35
N ILE A 670 7.79 -6.15 7.22
CA ILE A 670 7.17 -6.17 5.89
C ILE A 670 5.97 -7.12 5.79
N GLN A 671 6.04 -8.31 6.40
CA GLN A 671 4.94 -9.29 6.36
C GLN A 671 3.68 -8.74 7.02
N ARG A 672 3.81 -8.11 8.20
CA ARG A 672 2.69 -7.53 8.95
C ARG A 672 2.10 -6.32 8.25
N ILE A 673 2.93 -5.55 7.56
CA ILE A 673 2.45 -4.43 6.74
C ILE A 673 1.58 -4.96 5.59
N PHE A 674 1.97 -6.05 4.93
CA PHE A 674 1.12 -6.66 3.90
C PHE A 674 -0.15 -7.31 4.46
N GLU A 675 -0.09 -7.97 5.61
CA GLU A 675 -1.28 -8.45 6.32
C GLU A 675 -2.24 -7.28 6.60
N TRP A 676 -1.71 -6.15 7.06
CA TRP A 676 -2.47 -4.93 7.27
C TRP A 676 -3.06 -4.38 5.96
N MET A 677 -2.30 -4.30 4.86
CA MET A 677 -2.82 -3.83 3.56
C MET A 677 -3.85 -4.76 2.90
N ASP A 678 -3.89 -6.04 3.30
CA ASP A 678 -4.83 -7.03 2.77
C ASP A 678 -6.17 -7.04 3.51
N LEU A 679 -6.29 -6.33 4.64
CA LEU A 679 -7.55 -6.20 5.36
C LEU A 679 -8.62 -5.52 4.50
N SER A 680 -9.83 -6.08 4.50
CA SER A 680 -10.95 -5.56 3.71
C SER A 680 -11.38 -4.15 4.12
N SER A 681 -11.12 -3.76 5.38
CA SER A 681 -11.34 -2.40 5.89
C SER A 681 -10.32 -1.38 5.39
N HIS A 682 -9.16 -1.81 4.87
CA HIS A 682 -8.10 -0.92 4.37
C HIS A 682 -8.21 -0.76 2.86
N ARG A 683 -9.38 -0.25 2.48
CA ARG A 683 -9.72 0.17 1.13
C ARG A 683 -10.19 1.60 1.20
N ARG A 684 -9.87 2.38 0.18
CA ARG A 684 -10.34 3.75 0.07
C ARG A 684 -11.86 3.76 0.01
N ASN A 685 -12.50 4.51 0.89
CA ASN A 685 -13.89 4.89 0.69
C ASN A 685 -13.92 6.12 -0.22
N PHE A 686 -14.17 5.93 -1.52
CA PHE A 686 -14.13 7.02 -2.50
C PHE A 686 -15.34 7.97 -2.39
N PHE A 687 -16.50 7.47 -1.95
CA PHE A 687 -17.73 8.24 -1.79
C PHE A 687 -18.18 8.32 -0.31
N PRO A 688 -17.40 8.95 0.58
CA PRO A 688 -17.82 9.10 1.96
C PRO A 688 -19.07 9.99 2.01
N ARG A 689 -20.06 9.59 2.84
CA ARG A 689 -21.29 10.37 3.04
C ARG A 689 -21.02 11.74 3.65
N GLU A 690 -20.00 11.83 4.51
CA GLU A 690 -19.56 13.07 5.15
C GLU A 690 -18.12 13.38 4.76
N VAL A 691 -17.88 14.61 4.34
CA VAL A 691 -16.54 15.16 4.08
C VAL A 691 -16.28 16.26 5.10
N GLU A 692 -15.17 16.17 5.82
CA GLU A 692 -14.62 17.28 6.62
C GLU A 692 -13.14 17.43 6.27
N ALA A 693 -12.79 18.56 5.65
CA ALA A 693 -11.44 18.82 5.17
C ALA A 693 -10.88 20.12 5.75
N LEU A 694 -9.62 20.07 6.14
CA LEU A 694 -8.79 21.21 6.51
C LEU A 694 -7.80 21.49 5.38
N THR A 695 -7.72 22.75 4.96
CA THR A 695 -6.72 23.18 3.97
C THR A 695 -6.18 24.57 4.30
N MET A 696 -4.92 24.79 3.95
CA MET A 696 -4.23 26.08 4.02
C MET A 696 -3.25 26.31 2.86
N ARG A 697 -3.11 25.34 1.95
CA ARG A 697 -2.28 25.48 0.74
C ARG A 697 -3.19 25.57 -0.49
N PRO A 698 -2.90 26.44 -1.46
CA PRO A 698 -3.75 26.61 -2.65
C PRO A 698 -3.90 25.36 -3.51
N TRP A 699 -2.99 24.40 -3.40
CA TRP A 699 -3.03 23.14 -4.15
C TRP A 699 -3.68 21.97 -3.39
N ASP A 700 -4.04 22.16 -2.12
CA ASP A 700 -4.81 21.18 -1.34
C ASP A 700 -6.30 21.52 -1.50
N SER A 701 -6.82 21.34 -2.71
CA SER A 701 -8.13 21.86 -3.12
C SER A 701 -9.19 20.78 -3.41
N TYR A 702 -8.80 19.52 -3.53
CA TYR A 702 -9.69 18.44 -3.93
C TYR A 702 -9.82 17.39 -2.82
N PHE A 703 -11.05 17.07 -2.42
CA PHE A 703 -11.38 16.14 -1.34
C PHE A 703 -12.57 15.25 -1.73
N TRP A 704 -12.28 14.03 -2.18
CA TRP A 704 -13.22 12.99 -2.63
C TRP A 704 -14.08 13.41 -3.81
N TRP A 705 -15.18 14.10 -3.54
CA TRP A 705 -16.16 14.59 -4.52
C TRP A 705 -16.39 16.10 -4.37
N LEU A 706 -15.62 16.76 -3.52
CA LEU A 706 -15.69 18.20 -3.26
C LEU A 706 -14.38 18.87 -3.66
N GLU A 707 -14.48 19.85 -4.55
CA GLU A 707 -13.37 20.72 -4.91
C GLU A 707 -13.62 22.13 -4.37
N ILE A 708 -12.62 22.72 -3.72
CA ILE A 708 -12.67 24.06 -3.16
C ILE A 708 -11.58 24.93 -3.78
N ASP A 709 -12.02 26.03 -4.39
CA ASP A 709 -11.14 27.03 -5.01
C ASP A 709 -11.30 28.37 -4.29
N ASP A 710 -10.34 29.28 -4.48
CA ASP A 710 -10.41 30.64 -3.92
C ASP A 710 -10.39 30.65 -2.37
N ILE A 711 -9.33 30.07 -1.81
CA ILE A 711 -9.04 30.12 -0.37
C ILE A 711 -8.72 31.57 0.01
N PRO A 712 -9.34 32.14 1.06
CA PRO A 712 -9.03 33.50 1.50
C PRO A 712 -7.56 33.68 1.86
N ALA A 713 -6.91 34.73 1.35
CA ALA A 713 -5.48 35.00 1.55
C ALA A 713 -4.98 34.91 3.02
N PRO A 714 -5.73 35.36 4.05
CA PRO A 714 -5.28 35.22 5.44
C PRO A 714 -5.21 33.77 5.96
N ALA A 715 -5.85 32.83 5.26
CA ALA A 715 -5.85 31.41 5.59
C ALA A 715 -4.87 30.59 4.73
N ILE A 716 -4.12 31.26 3.84
CA ILE A 716 -3.08 30.64 3.03
C ILE A 716 -1.75 30.68 3.80
N ALA A 717 -1.06 29.54 3.86
CA ALA A 717 0.32 29.43 4.30
C ALA A 717 1.09 28.61 3.27
N ILE A 718 2.04 29.25 2.57
CA ILE A 718 2.93 28.57 1.64
C ILE A 718 4.27 28.25 2.33
N PRO A 719 4.94 27.13 1.98
CA PRO A 719 6.15 26.67 2.67
C PRO A 719 7.29 27.68 2.70
N ALA A 720 7.42 28.52 1.67
CA ALA A 720 8.47 29.53 1.57
C ALA A 720 8.29 30.73 2.53
N GLU A 721 7.10 30.90 3.12
CA GLU A 721 6.82 32.01 4.04
C GLU A 721 7.01 31.63 5.52
N ASP A 722 7.07 30.34 5.86
CA ASP A 722 7.18 29.83 7.24
C ASP A 722 6.09 30.35 8.21
N ARG A 723 4.89 30.62 7.68
CA ARG A 723 3.75 31.18 8.43
C ARG A 723 2.73 30.15 8.90
N GLU A 724 2.93 28.86 8.61
CA GLU A 724 1.96 27.80 8.92
C GLU A 724 1.64 27.68 10.41
N ARG A 725 2.59 28.08 11.27
CA ARG A 725 2.42 28.08 12.73
C ARG A 725 1.33 29.05 13.17
N ASP A 726 1.27 30.22 12.55
CA ASP A 726 0.36 31.32 12.91
C ASP A 726 -0.96 31.29 12.14
N VAL A 727 -1.00 30.57 11.01
CA VAL A 727 -2.20 30.44 10.17
C VAL A 727 -3.10 29.31 10.69
N LYS A 728 -4.41 29.56 10.65
CA LYS A 728 -5.45 28.55 10.93
C LYS A 728 -5.98 28.03 9.59
N PRO A 729 -6.01 26.71 9.37
CA PRO A 729 -6.58 26.16 8.14
C PRO A 729 -8.07 26.48 8.05
N ILE A 730 -8.57 26.66 6.84
CA ILE A 730 -10.02 26.69 6.61
C ILE A 730 -10.59 25.29 6.79
N ARG A 731 -11.80 25.22 7.34
CA ARG A 731 -12.55 23.99 7.48
C ARG A 731 -13.73 24.01 6.51
N THR A 732 -13.82 22.97 5.71
CA THR A 732 -14.95 22.74 4.81
C THR A 732 -15.65 21.46 5.23
N LYS A 733 -16.99 21.50 5.22
CA LYS A 733 -17.83 20.32 5.48
C LYS A 733 -18.80 20.11 4.33
N ALA A 734 -19.03 18.87 3.96
CA ALA A 734 -20.09 18.51 3.05
C ALA A 734 -20.74 17.18 3.43
N GLU A 735 -22.01 17.01 3.09
CA GLU A 735 -22.79 15.84 3.45
C GLU A 735 -23.77 15.46 2.32
N ILE A 736 -23.86 14.16 2.06
CA ILE A 736 -24.85 13.53 1.18
C ILE A 736 -26.04 13.08 2.04
N LEU A 737 -27.21 13.64 1.78
CA LEU A 737 -28.46 13.32 2.48
C LEU A 737 -29.25 12.24 1.73
N ASP A 738 -30.00 11.42 2.47
CA ASP A 738 -30.87 10.37 1.89
C ASP A 738 -31.98 10.92 0.97
N THR A 739 -32.22 12.24 0.97
CA THR A 739 -33.19 12.93 0.12
C THR A 739 -32.64 13.31 -1.26
N ASN A 740 -31.59 12.66 -1.75
CA ASN A 740 -30.92 12.98 -3.01
C ASN A 740 -30.36 14.43 -3.04
N ARG A 741 -29.89 14.91 -1.89
CA ARG A 741 -29.46 16.29 -1.69
C ARG A 741 -28.05 16.35 -1.12
N ILE A 742 -27.24 17.28 -1.59
CA ILE A 742 -25.93 17.59 -1.01
C ILE A 742 -25.96 18.95 -0.32
N THR A 743 -25.35 19.01 0.86
CA THR A 743 -25.12 20.25 1.58
C THR A 743 -23.62 20.51 1.73
N VAL A 744 -23.20 21.75 1.52
CA VAL A 744 -21.80 22.19 1.63
C VAL A 744 -21.74 23.42 2.53
N SER A 745 -20.85 23.39 3.50
CA SER A 745 -20.45 24.53 4.32
C SER A 745 -18.98 24.83 4.05
N ALA A 746 -18.73 25.81 3.19
CA ALA A 746 -17.40 26.21 2.76
C ALA A 746 -17.15 27.69 3.06
N ARG A 747 -15.91 28.01 3.48
CA ARG A 747 -15.43 29.40 3.62
C ARG A 747 -14.71 29.91 2.36
N SER A 748 -14.56 29.06 1.35
CA SER A 748 -13.95 29.38 0.07
C SER A 748 -14.88 30.22 -0.81
N GLY A 749 -14.30 30.96 -1.75
CA GLY A 749 -15.07 31.80 -2.67
C GLY A 749 -15.82 30.99 -3.72
N ARG A 750 -15.23 29.89 -4.22
CA ARG A 750 -15.75 29.07 -5.32
C ARG A 750 -15.52 27.58 -5.05
N GLY A 751 -16.10 26.74 -5.90
CA GLY A 751 -15.78 25.32 -5.94
C GLY A 751 -16.81 24.50 -6.71
N THR A 752 -16.59 23.18 -6.68
CA THR A 752 -17.30 22.18 -7.48
C THR A 752 -17.76 21.04 -6.60
N VAL A 753 -19.00 20.59 -6.78
CA VAL A 753 -19.47 19.31 -6.26
C VAL A 753 -19.56 18.34 -7.42
N TRP A 754 -18.79 17.26 -7.36
CA TRP A 754 -18.77 16.19 -8.34
C TRP A 754 -19.77 15.10 -7.97
N LEU A 755 -20.47 14.52 -8.95
CA LEU A 755 -21.64 13.69 -8.73
C LEU A 755 -21.54 12.39 -9.54
N SER A 756 -21.80 11.26 -8.89
CA SER A 756 -21.79 9.92 -9.49
C SER A 756 -23.06 9.15 -9.11
N PRO A 757 -23.57 8.23 -9.94
CA PRO A 757 -24.70 7.36 -9.60
C PRO A 757 -24.44 6.48 -8.37
N GLU A 758 -23.18 6.29 -7.97
CA GLU A 758 -22.81 5.58 -6.73
C GLU A 758 -23.18 6.39 -5.46
N MET A 759 -23.35 7.72 -5.60
CA MET A 759 -23.67 8.63 -4.51
C MET A 759 -25.16 8.95 -4.40
N LEU A 760 -25.83 9.07 -5.56
CA LEU A 760 -27.13 9.71 -5.72
C LEU A 760 -27.89 9.07 -6.89
N SER A 761 -29.23 9.15 -6.87
CA SER A 761 -30.06 8.69 -7.99
C SER A 761 -30.23 9.82 -9.01
N PHE A 762 -29.79 9.57 -10.25
CA PHE A 762 -30.00 10.46 -11.40
C PHE A 762 -31.41 10.37 -11.99
N GLU A 763 -32.26 9.47 -11.48
CA GLU A 763 -33.68 9.36 -11.83
C GLU A 763 -34.56 10.32 -11.01
N ARG A 764 -33.99 10.93 -9.97
CA ARG A 764 -34.66 11.86 -9.06
C ARG A 764 -33.99 13.23 -9.17
N GLU A 765 -34.72 14.29 -8.82
CA GLU A 765 -34.15 15.63 -8.74
C GLU A 765 -32.96 15.63 -7.77
N ILE A 766 -31.80 16.10 -8.25
CA ILE A 766 -30.59 16.27 -7.44
C ILE A 766 -30.53 17.74 -7.02
N ALA A 767 -30.45 18.00 -5.72
CA ALA A 767 -30.33 19.36 -5.19
C ALA A 767 -28.99 19.56 -4.48
N VAL A 768 -28.26 20.62 -4.84
CA VAL A 768 -27.03 21.02 -4.15
C VAL A 768 -27.24 22.35 -3.44
N SER A 769 -26.83 22.44 -2.17
CA SER A 769 -26.91 23.67 -1.39
C SER A 769 -25.57 24.03 -0.76
N VAL A 770 -25.18 25.29 -0.89
CA VAL A 770 -23.91 25.81 -0.36
C VAL A 770 -24.21 26.95 0.60
N ASN A 771 -23.72 26.84 1.83
CA ASN A 771 -23.93 27.82 2.91
C ASN A 771 -25.41 28.21 3.09
N GLY A 772 -26.30 27.21 3.04
CA GLY A 772 -27.75 27.36 3.20
C GLY A 772 -28.50 27.86 1.95
N ARG A 773 -27.83 28.07 0.81
CA ARG A 773 -28.46 28.50 -0.45
C ARG A 773 -28.44 27.38 -1.48
N SER A 774 -29.60 27.06 -2.07
CA SER A 774 -29.65 26.07 -3.16
C SER A 774 -29.08 26.65 -4.46
N LEU A 775 -28.26 25.86 -5.15
CA LEU A 775 -27.79 26.16 -6.49
C LEU A 775 -28.93 25.94 -7.48
N ARG A 776 -29.13 26.87 -8.42
CA ARG A 776 -30.12 26.76 -9.50
C ARG A 776 -29.42 26.28 -10.76
N GLN A 777 -29.13 24.98 -10.83
CA GLN A 777 -28.48 24.33 -11.96
C GLN A 777 -29.21 23.04 -12.28
N GLU A 778 -29.35 22.74 -13.56
CA GLU A 778 -29.79 21.44 -14.03
C GLU A 778 -28.62 20.47 -13.95
N ILE A 779 -28.83 19.34 -13.28
CA ILE A 779 -27.81 18.32 -13.06
C ILE A 779 -28.25 17.09 -13.84
N ALA A 780 -27.51 16.76 -14.88
CA ALA A 780 -27.72 15.58 -15.71
C ALA A 780 -26.39 14.89 -16.00
N ALA A 781 -26.44 13.58 -16.23
CA ALA A 781 -25.27 12.81 -16.63
C ALA A 781 -24.77 13.25 -18.00
N ASP A 782 -23.47 13.47 -18.12
CA ASP A 782 -22.84 13.98 -19.33
C ASP A 782 -21.52 13.26 -19.63
N ILE A 783 -21.35 12.91 -20.91
CA ILE A 783 -20.19 12.15 -21.41
C ILE A 783 -18.91 12.97 -21.28
N GLU A 784 -18.96 14.27 -21.55
CA GLU A 784 -17.80 15.15 -21.45
C GLU A 784 -17.30 15.19 -20.00
N THR A 785 -18.20 15.30 -19.04
CA THR A 785 -17.88 15.27 -17.61
C THR A 785 -17.19 13.96 -17.20
N ILE A 786 -17.72 12.81 -17.62
CA ILE A 786 -17.12 11.49 -17.38
C ILE A 786 -15.70 11.43 -17.96
N LEU A 787 -15.55 11.81 -19.22
CA LEU A 787 -14.28 11.68 -19.92
C LEU A 787 -13.23 12.66 -19.39
N GLU A 788 -13.61 13.89 -19.08
CA GLU A 788 -12.69 14.88 -18.53
C GLU A 788 -12.23 14.51 -17.11
N ASP A 789 -13.13 13.95 -16.31
CA ASP A 789 -12.82 13.42 -14.99
C ASP A 789 -11.79 12.27 -15.08
N VAL A 790 -12.10 11.24 -15.86
CA VAL A 790 -11.23 10.08 -16.08
C VAL A 790 -9.90 10.51 -16.68
N ARG A 791 -9.91 11.45 -17.64
CA ARG A 791 -8.69 12.00 -18.22
C ARG A 791 -7.86 12.68 -17.16
N THR A 792 -8.44 13.47 -16.27
CA THR A 792 -7.67 14.35 -15.38
C THR A 792 -7.25 13.72 -14.07
N ARG A 793 -8.10 12.88 -13.45
CA ARG A 793 -7.78 12.09 -12.26
C ARG A 793 -7.11 10.76 -12.60
N GLY A 794 -7.40 10.19 -13.76
CA GLY A 794 -6.95 8.85 -14.15
C GLY A 794 -7.83 7.72 -13.61
N ASP A 795 -8.79 8.01 -12.73
CA ASP A 795 -9.63 7.00 -12.09
C ASP A 795 -10.70 6.48 -13.06
N ARG A 796 -10.57 5.21 -13.47
CA ARG A 796 -11.53 4.52 -14.34
C ARG A 796 -12.57 3.71 -13.58
N GLN A 797 -12.41 3.57 -12.26
CA GLN A 797 -13.32 2.78 -11.42
C GLN A 797 -14.52 3.61 -11.00
N HIS A 798 -14.28 4.87 -10.63
CA HIS A 798 -15.29 5.76 -10.07
C HIS A 798 -15.36 7.09 -10.83
N PRO A 799 -15.79 7.08 -12.11
CA PRO A 799 -15.95 8.32 -12.86
C PRO A 799 -17.11 9.16 -12.30
N PHE A 800 -16.95 10.48 -12.29
CA PHE A 800 -18.06 11.40 -12.05
C PHE A 800 -18.87 11.64 -13.32
N TRP A 801 -20.20 11.63 -13.17
CA TRP A 801 -21.15 11.73 -14.28
C TRP A 801 -21.66 13.15 -14.49
N ALA A 802 -21.64 13.96 -13.44
CA ALA A 802 -22.06 15.35 -13.48
C ALA A 802 -21.28 16.18 -12.45
N LYS A 803 -21.44 17.50 -12.53
CA LYS A 803 -20.90 18.44 -11.55
C LYS A 803 -21.85 19.61 -11.31
N ALA A 804 -21.74 20.24 -10.15
CA ALA A 804 -22.42 21.48 -9.82
C ALA A 804 -21.42 22.51 -9.28
N ASP A 805 -21.29 23.64 -9.98
CA ASP A 805 -20.30 24.68 -9.67
C ASP A 805 -20.95 25.81 -8.87
N TRP A 806 -20.35 26.29 -7.78
CA TRP A 806 -20.84 27.54 -7.14
C TRP A 806 -19.93 28.72 -7.43
N PRO A 807 -20.49 29.84 -7.93
CA PRO A 807 -19.71 31.02 -8.29
C PRO A 807 -19.28 31.83 -7.07
N GLU A 808 -18.33 32.75 -7.31
CA GLU A 808 -17.74 33.61 -6.29
C GLU A 808 -18.82 34.37 -5.50
N ARG A 809 -18.69 34.34 -4.18
CA ARG A 809 -19.53 35.10 -3.27
C ARG A 809 -19.31 36.58 -3.54
N ARG A 810 -20.18 37.23 -4.33
CA ARG A 810 -20.19 38.71 -4.44
C ARG A 810 -20.23 39.28 -3.03
N SER A 811 -19.15 39.96 -2.62
CA SER A 811 -19.12 40.72 -1.38
C SER A 811 -20.30 41.69 -1.39
N ARG A 812 -21.09 41.66 -0.32
CA ARG A 812 -22.05 42.72 -0.02
C ARG A 812 -21.39 43.70 0.91
#